data_AF-A0A2S6IJ30-F1
#
_entry.id   AF-A0A2S6IJ30-F1
#
_cell.length_a   1.000
_cell.length_b   1.000
_cell.length_c   1.000
_cell.angle_alpha   90.00
_cell.angle_beta   90.00
_cell.angle_gamma   90.00
#
_symmetry.space_group_name_H-M   'P 1'
#
loop_
_entity.id
_entity.type
_entity.pdbx_description
1 polymer ?
#
loop_
_entity_poly.entity_id
_entity_poly.type
_entity_poly.pdbx_seq_one_letter_code
_entity_poly.pdbx_strand_id
1 'polypeptide(L)'
;MTSDTTASRAVRRPRRRAAAWLIALAAPALAFAGAVPAQASGSGYTVTVRAGTGTAEALVGPSGVASDAAGNLYIADTADHRVWKLSRGGTLSAVAGDGTQGPSVAGPATASPLSSPAGVAVDAAGTVYIADTGNHRVLRVTSSGALTFLAGTGVAGAPQPGTAATSPLSSPGGVAVDAVGAVYIADTGNNQVEKVTGTTLSVVAGTGRAAAPVPGAATASPLSAPSGVAVDALGDLFIADRGNHRIEKVTVAGVLSVVAGTGTAGAATAGAALSSPLSSPTGVAVDAGGNLFIADRGNHRVEKVAPTGSLSLVAGTGTAGAATAGAALSAPLDAPGGVAVDREERVYVATAGTSPQVVELTSTAAATGPHVTSAAPPVAAVGAAYSHRFTATGFPTPSWTVLGTLPAGMVFNGSTGVLSGAPTTKGSTTFTVRATNSTGHDDQIVTLVVGTPPGAPAKPTAVDAPAGVTLTWTAPTAAGDSPVTGYSVIPHRAGTAGTPVVFTSTATTQKVTGLEAGASYTFTVAAVNSFGTGAASPASDAVVPAPSGGAVVPPAAGLHRFDGADRVATSVRVSKALFPAAGSARAVVVATSTSYADALGGARLASASAAPLLLTGTGTLQADVAAEVKRLLAEDGTVYVLGGPGALSAPVESALKALSAKYVVKRLSGGDRYATSIAIADAVAAPATAPIYLASGTAYPDGLAVSALAARTGGVVVLTEGPVMPTATRAYLEKHDPTGARTVPVGGPAAAAAAQLPTAAAIAPRALVGADRYDTARLVAERFVTAPAPGSPTPAPVKVVGLAPGQNWPDALVGSAAMGNLAGPLLLNIGDTLQPATKTALTTLTKGGAVSTGVVFGGRDALNEGAATAFDAMVPDPK
;
A
#
# COMPACT_ATOMS: atom_id res chain seq x y z
N MET A 1 -41.13 51.44 -65.47
CA MET A 1 -41.58 52.31 -64.37
C MET A 1 -41.03 51.68 -63.09
N THR A 2 -39.99 52.20 -62.41
CA THR A 2 -39.89 53.50 -61.68
C THR A 2 -40.89 53.58 -60.52
N SER A 3 -40.58 53.97 -59.28
CA SER A 3 -39.34 54.48 -58.61
C SER A 3 -39.69 54.78 -57.12
N ASP A 4 -38.83 55.15 -56.16
CA ASP A 4 -37.41 54.85 -55.81
C ASP A 4 -37.10 55.50 -54.41
N THR A 5 -36.00 55.14 -53.74
CA THR A 5 -35.25 55.90 -52.69
C THR A 5 -35.86 56.38 -51.34
N THR A 6 -35.20 55.96 -50.23
CA THR A 6 -34.76 56.76 -49.02
C THR A 6 -35.77 57.34 -47.98
N ALA A 7 -35.38 57.85 -46.78
CA ALA A 7 -34.38 57.47 -45.74
C ALA A 7 -34.43 58.41 -44.49
N SER A 8 -33.81 58.04 -43.34
CA SER A 8 -33.59 58.87 -42.11
C SER A 8 -34.86 59.25 -41.28
N ARG A 9 -34.88 59.60 -39.98
CA ARG A 9 -33.91 59.87 -38.85
C ARG A 9 -34.73 59.87 -37.50
N ALA A 10 -34.28 59.96 -36.23
CA ALA A 10 -33.00 59.94 -35.48
C ALA A 10 -33.28 59.75 -33.94
N VAL A 11 -32.24 59.49 -33.10
CA VAL A 11 -32.15 59.61 -31.60
C VAL A 11 -33.20 58.84 -30.72
N ARG A 12 -32.88 58.06 -29.67
CA ARG A 12 -31.89 58.20 -28.56
C ARG A 12 -31.31 56.83 -28.08
N ARG A 13 -30.39 56.90 -27.09
CA ARG A 13 -29.59 55.85 -26.41
C ARG A 13 -29.60 56.16 -24.87
N PRO A 14 -28.94 55.41 -23.95
CA PRO A 14 -28.21 54.13 -24.06
C PRO A 14 -28.45 53.11 -22.90
N ARG A 15 -27.68 51.99 -22.92
CA ARG A 15 -27.14 51.13 -21.81
C ARG A 15 -27.65 49.68 -21.84
N ARG A 16 -26.82 48.62 -21.75
CA ARG A 16 -25.33 48.46 -21.70
C ARG A 16 -24.89 47.32 -22.64
N ARG A 17 -23.61 47.30 -23.04
CA ARG A 17 -22.91 46.17 -23.70
C ARG A 17 -21.48 46.08 -23.14
N ALA A 18 -20.93 44.86 -23.07
CA ALA A 18 -19.52 44.58 -23.35
C ALA A 18 -19.41 43.09 -23.75
N ALA A 19 -18.57 42.77 -24.74
CA ALA A 19 -18.25 41.41 -25.15
C ALA A 19 -16.77 41.39 -25.60
N ALA A 20 -16.13 40.22 -25.57
CA ALA A 20 -14.71 40.06 -25.87
C ALA A 20 -14.37 40.32 -27.35
N TRP A 21 -13.12 40.70 -27.62
CA TRP A 21 -12.49 40.64 -28.96
C TRP A 21 -10.99 40.34 -28.83
N LEU A 22 -10.47 39.51 -29.73
CA LEU A 22 -9.03 39.35 -29.98
C LEU A 22 -8.55 40.38 -30.99
N ILE A 23 -7.30 40.82 -30.86
CA ILE A 23 -6.44 41.25 -31.97
C ILE A 23 -5.04 40.65 -31.72
N ALA A 24 -4.35 40.21 -32.78
CA ALA A 24 -2.98 39.69 -32.73
C ALA A 24 -2.09 40.37 -33.77
N LEU A 25 -0.80 40.51 -33.48
CA LEU A 25 0.23 41.06 -34.38
C LEU A 25 1.63 40.62 -33.90
N ALA A 26 2.62 40.59 -34.81
CA ALA A 26 4.00 40.14 -34.58
C ALA A 26 4.93 40.89 -35.57
N ALA A 27 6.27 40.84 -35.48
CA ALA A 27 7.20 40.06 -34.65
C ALA A 27 8.37 41.00 -34.20
N PRO A 28 9.64 40.62 -33.90
CA PRO A 28 10.35 39.33 -33.96
C PRO A 28 11.05 38.93 -32.63
N ALA A 29 11.95 37.93 -32.68
CA ALA A 29 12.63 37.35 -31.53
C ALA A 29 14.06 37.90 -31.29
N LEU A 30 14.49 37.87 -30.01
CA LEU A 30 15.89 37.93 -29.56
C LEU A 30 16.02 37.17 -28.21
N ALA A 31 17.25 36.87 -27.78
CA ALA A 31 17.53 35.63 -27.05
C ALA A 31 17.81 35.75 -25.53
N PHE A 32 17.57 34.63 -24.83
CA PHE A 32 18.14 34.18 -23.55
C PHE A 32 18.37 35.20 -22.40
N ALA A 33 17.50 35.11 -21.38
CA ALA A 33 17.86 35.28 -19.98
C ALA A 33 17.04 34.29 -19.12
N GLY A 34 17.57 33.87 -17.96
CA GLY A 34 17.10 32.69 -17.21
C GLY A 34 15.59 32.62 -16.93
N ALA A 35 14.98 31.48 -17.28
CA ALA A 35 13.63 31.14 -16.86
C ALA A 35 13.63 30.83 -15.36
N VAL A 36 12.97 31.67 -14.56
CA VAL A 36 12.70 31.39 -13.15
C VAL A 36 11.74 30.19 -13.08
N PRO A 37 12.09 29.09 -12.38
CA PRO A 37 11.17 27.96 -12.22
C PRO A 37 9.95 28.42 -11.42
N ALA A 38 8.76 28.04 -11.88
CA ALA A 38 7.51 28.49 -11.28
C ALA A 38 7.47 28.17 -9.77
N GLN A 39 7.43 29.21 -8.93
CA GLN A 39 7.16 29.03 -7.50
C GLN A 39 5.78 28.40 -7.32
N ALA A 40 5.70 27.41 -6.42
CA ALA A 40 4.47 26.70 -6.13
C ALA A 40 3.42 27.63 -5.47
N SER A 41 2.20 27.10 -5.35
CA SER A 41 1.06 27.72 -4.66
C SER A 41 1.47 28.43 -3.35
N GLY A 42 0.84 29.58 -3.08
CA GLY A 42 1.22 30.51 -2.01
C GLY A 42 1.42 29.87 -0.64
N SER A 43 2.36 30.43 0.14
CA SER A 43 2.91 29.77 1.33
C SER A 43 1.86 29.41 2.38
N GLY A 44 1.79 28.13 2.73
CA GLY A 44 1.00 27.60 3.85
C GLY A 44 1.48 28.04 5.24
N TYR A 45 2.40 28.99 5.31
CA TYR A 45 3.10 29.49 6.49
C TYR A 45 3.45 30.98 6.35
N THR A 46 3.54 31.69 7.49
CA THR A 46 4.12 33.02 7.65
C THR A 46 5.34 32.99 8.56
N VAL A 47 6.26 33.93 8.38
CA VAL A 47 7.46 34.13 9.21
C VAL A 47 7.24 35.25 10.23
N THR A 48 7.70 35.03 11.46
CA THR A 48 7.95 36.07 12.48
C THR A 48 9.35 35.90 13.06
N VAL A 49 10.14 36.97 13.17
CA VAL A 49 11.45 36.93 13.85
C VAL A 49 11.22 36.96 15.36
N ARG A 50 11.79 36.01 16.11
CA ARG A 50 11.62 35.87 17.57
C ARG A 50 12.82 36.41 18.37
N ALA A 51 14.03 36.32 17.82
CA ALA A 51 15.26 36.91 18.36
C ALA A 51 16.30 37.12 17.24
N GLY A 52 17.26 38.02 17.43
CA GLY A 52 18.36 38.24 16.48
C GLY A 52 19.02 39.62 16.60
N THR A 53 19.82 40.00 15.61
CA THR A 53 20.51 41.31 15.58
C THR A 53 19.50 42.47 15.71
N GLY A 54 19.58 43.23 16.82
CA GLY A 54 18.67 44.34 17.12
C GLY A 54 17.68 44.09 18.26
N THR A 55 17.63 42.89 18.85
CA THR A 55 17.01 42.69 20.17
C THR A 55 17.94 43.09 21.31
N ALA A 56 17.41 43.26 22.53
CA ALA A 56 18.15 43.79 23.68
C ALA A 56 19.37 42.93 24.09
N GLU A 57 19.30 41.63 23.83
CA GLU A 57 20.44 40.72 23.78
C GLU A 57 20.48 40.15 22.35
N ALA A 58 21.66 40.07 21.74
CA ALA A 58 21.85 39.66 20.35
C ALA A 58 22.49 38.27 20.29
N LEU A 59 21.86 37.36 19.54
CA LEU A 59 22.43 36.06 19.21
C LEU A 59 23.64 36.23 18.28
N VAL A 60 24.63 35.33 18.41
CA VAL A 60 25.92 35.40 17.71
C VAL A 60 26.05 34.26 16.68
N GLY A 61 25.54 33.08 16.98
CA GLY A 61 25.56 31.91 16.08
C GLY A 61 24.63 30.78 16.55
N PRO A 62 23.30 30.99 16.53
CA PRO A 62 22.33 30.01 17.00
C PRO A 62 22.23 28.83 16.02
N SER A 63 22.75 27.66 16.41
CA SER A 63 22.68 26.45 15.56
C SER A 63 21.63 25.43 15.99
N GLY A 64 21.16 25.48 17.23
CA GLY A 64 20.18 24.54 17.77
C GLY A 64 18.98 25.25 18.39
N VAL A 65 17.79 24.66 18.29
CA VAL A 65 16.58 25.14 18.95
C VAL A 65 15.70 23.98 19.40
N ALA A 66 15.07 24.13 20.57
CA ALA A 66 14.03 23.24 21.10
C ALA A 66 12.92 24.06 21.76
N SER A 67 11.74 23.49 21.95
CA SER A 67 10.57 24.17 22.55
C SER A 67 9.94 23.35 23.68
N ASP A 68 9.65 23.98 24.82
CA ASP A 68 8.89 23.32 25.90
C ASP A 68 7.37 23.42 25.73
N ALA A 69 6.63 22.63 26.52
CA ALA A 69 5.16 22.60 26.47
C ALA A 69 4.49 23.94 26.82
N ALA A 70 5.18 24.90 27.43
CA ALA A 70 4.66 26.25 27.69
C ALA A 70 4.84 27.18 26.47
N GLY A 71 5.72 26.83 25.53
CA GLY A 71 6.07 27.66 24.36
C GLY A 71 7.26 28.58 24.59
N ASN A 72 8.16 28.24 25.53
CA ASN A 72 9.49 28.86 25.59
C ASN A 72 10.44 28.11 24.64
N LEU A 73 11.40 28.84 24.07
CA LEU A 73 12.43 28.26 23.21
C LEU A 73 13.75 28.16 23.97
N TYR A 74 14.48 27.08 23.75
CA TYR A 74 15.85 26.86 24.23
C TYR A 74 16.75 26.87 23.00
N ILE A 75 17.79 27.69 23.01
CA ILE A 75 18.58 28.05 21.82
C ILE A 75 20.05 27.79 22.14
N ALA A 76 20.69 26.89 21.40
CA ALA A 76 22.13 26.67 21.48
C ALA A 76 22.83 27.71 20.60
N ASP A 77 23.46 28.70 21.24
CA ASP A 77 24.28 29.69 20.55
C ASP A 77 25.75 29.23 20.57
N THR A 78 26.15 28.65 19.45
CA THR A 78 27.43 27.99 19.27
C THR A 78 28.59 29.00 19.31
N ALA A 79 28.37 30.22 18.84
CA ALA A 79 29.40 31.26 18.77
C ALA A 79 29.49 32.11 20.05
N ASP A 80 28.40 32.28 20.78
CA ASP A 80 28.39 32.89 22.12
C ASP A 80 28.78 31.90 23.24
N HIS A 81 28.89 30.61 22.93
CA HIS A 81 29.16 29.52 23.89
C HIS A 81 28.16 29.45 25.05
N ARG A 82 26.88 29.77 24.77
CA ARG A 82 25.77 29.70 25.74
C ARG A 82 24.58 28.92 25.19
N VAL A 83 23.75 28.45 26.11
CA VAL A 83 22.39 28.00 25.82
C VAL A 83 21.42 29.00 26.46
N TRP A 84 20.62 29.65 25.62
CA TRP A 84 19.66 30.67 26.02
C TRP A 84 18.24 30.10 26.11
N LYS A 85 17.42 30.67 26.99
CA LYS A 85 15.97 30.48 27.02
C LYS A 85 15.27 31.78 26.63
N LEU A 86 14.52 31.74 25.54
CA LEU A 86 13.59 32.79 25.13
C LEU A 86 12.20 32.45 25.67
N SER A 87 11.69 33.26 26.60
CA SER A 87 10.34 33.10 27.16
C SER A 87 9.26 33.33 26.09
N ARG A 88 8.05 32.78 26.30
CA ARG A 88 6.89 33.10 25.43
C ARG A 88 6.56 34.60 25.42
N GLY A 89 6.99 35.36 26.44
CA GLY A 89 6.89 36.82 26.54
C GLY A 89 8.03 37.61 25.89
N GLY A 90 9.01 36.95 25.24
CA GLY A 90 10.13 37.61 24.54
C GLY A 90 11.35 37.94 25.41
N THR A 91 11.41 37.47 26.65
CA THR A 91 12.57 37.65 27.54
C THR A 91 13.63 36.60 27.23
N LEU A 92 14.86 37.01 26.89
CA LEU A 92 16.00 36.12 26.81
C LEU A 92 16.64 35.95 28.21
N SER A 93 17.28 34.80 28.47
CA SER A 93 17.91 34.46 29.75
C SER A 93 18.86 33.28 29.59
N ALA A 94 20.02 33.27 30.26
CA ALA A 94 20.97 32.16 30.16
C ALA A 94 20.49 30.92 30.92
N VAL A 95 20.62 29.74 30.31
CA VAL A 95 20.34 28.42 30.90
C VAL A 95 21.64 27.71 31.26
N ALA A 96 22.63 27.78 30.37
CA ALA A 96 23.98 27.24 30.59
C ALA A 96 25.01 28.05 29.80
N GLY A 97 26.27 27.99 30.22
CA GLY A 97 27.36 28.75 29.61
C GLY A 97 27.54 30.11 30.28
N ASP A 98 28.77 30.39 30.73
CA ASP A 98 29.19 31.73 31.15
C ASP A 98 29.51 32.66 29.95
N GLY A 99 29.72 32.08 28.77
CA GLY A 99 30.10 32.75 27.52
C GLY A 99 31.59 32.70 27.19
N THR A 100 32.35 31.87 27.90
CA THR A 100 33.77 31.61 27.62
C THR A 100 33.94 30.23 26.98
N GLN A 101 34.93 30.11 26.09
CA GLN A 101 35.30 28.80 25.53
C GLN A 101 36.11 28.04 26.57
N GLY A 102 35.60 26.91 27.05
CA GLY A 102 36.32 26.11 28.03
C GLY A 102 35.68 24.76 28.36
N PRO A 103 36.38 23.91 29.13
CA PRO A 103 35.86 22.61 29.57
C PRO A 103 34.70 22.78 30.54
N SER A 104 33.60 22.08 30.28
CA SER A 104 32.40 22.16 31.12
C SER A 104 32.56 21.53 32.51
N VAL A 105 31.96 22.17 33.51
CA VAL A 105 32.10 21.87 34.94
C VAL A 105 30.71 21.63 35.56
N ALA A 106 30.56 20.51 36.27
CA ALA A 106 29.31 20.20 36.99
C ALA A 106 29.10 21.15 38.18
N GLY A 107 27.89 21.71 38.31
CA GLY A 107 27.61 22.81 39.24
C GLY A 107 26.48 23.72 38.72
N PRO A 108 26.46 25.02 39.08
CA PRO A 108 25.52 25.98 38.52
C PRO A 108 25.74 26.14 37.01
N ALA A 109 24.71 25.86 36.20
CA ALA A 109 24.86 25.72 34.74
C ALA A 109 25.34 27.00 34.02
N THR A 110 24.90 28.17 34.48
CA THR A 110 25.29 29.49 33.96
C THR A 110 26.67 29.97 34.40
N ALA A 111 27.37 29.19 35.24
CA ALA A 111 28.75 29.44 35.67
C ALA A 111 29.75 28.39 35.15
N SER A 112 29.30 27.49 34.27
CA SER A 112 30.19 26.59 33.54
C SER A 112 30.58 27.24 32.20
N PRO A 113 31.86 27.21 31.81
CA PRO A 113 32.25 27.33 30.41
C PRO A 113 31.58 26.23 29.56
N LEU A 114 31.46 26.47 28.26
CA LEU A 114 31.06 25.50 27.24
C LEU A 114 32.03 25.62 26.06
N SER A 115 32.00 24.69 25.12
CA SER A 115 32.80 24.78 23.89
C SER A 115 31.92 24.47 22.69
N SER A 116 31.47 25.53 22.02
CA SER A 116 30.62 25.47 20.82
C SER A 116 29.40 24.54 20.97
N PRO A 117 28.46 24.82 21.90
CA PRO A 117 27.24 24.02 22.05
C PRO A 117 26.39 24.10 20.78
N ALA A 118 25.96 22.95 20.24
CA ALA A 118 25.28 22.90 18.94
C ALA A 118 23.84 22.35 19.01
N GLY A 119 23.64 21.24 19.74
CA GLY A 119 22.34 20.62 19.94
C GLY A 119 21.74 20.96 21.29
N VAL A 120 20.42 21.14 21.34
CA VAL A 120 19.65 21.33 22.57
C VAL A 120 18.32 20.59 22.47
N ALA A 121 17.89 19.97 23.57
CA ALA A 121 16.57 19.34 23.72
C ALA A 121 16.02 19.63 25.13
N VAL A 122 14.70 19.51 25.31
CA VAL A 122 14.03 19.71 26.62
C VAL A 122 12.96 18.65 26.82
N ASP A 123 12.90 18.06 28.02
CA ASP A 123 11.87 17.06 28.37
C ASP A 123 10.62 17.69 29.01
N ALA A 124 9.59 16.87 29.25
CA ALA A 124 8.34 17.29 29.86
C ALA A 124 8.46 17.74 31.33
N ALA A 125 9.59 17.47 32.00
CA ALA A 125 9.89 17.96 33.35
C ALA A 125 10.68 19.28 33.33
N GLY A 126 11.05 19.79 32.15
CA GLY A 126 11.86 20.99 31.98
C GLY A 126 13.36 20.76 32.16
N THR A 127 13.83 19.51 32.11
CA THR A 127 15.27 19.21 32.05
C THR A 127 15.80 19.56 30.66
N VAL A 128 16.91 20.30 30.59
CA VAL A 128 17.53 20.70 29.32
C VAL A 128 18.76 19.85 29.06
N TYR A 129 18.83 19.25 27.87
CA TYR A 129 19.94 18.42 27.39
C TYR A 129 20.71 19.21 26.34
N ILE A 130 22.04 19.22 26.45
CA ILE A 130 22.92 20.09 25.64
C ILE A 130 24.05 19.24 25.07
N ALA A 131 24.25 19.28 23.75
CA ALA A 131 25.47 18.77 23.14
C ALA A 131 26.56 19.85 23.19
N ASP A 132 27.53 19.63 24.07
CA ASP A 132 28.70 20.49 24.29
C ASP A 132 29.81 20.02 23.34
N THR A 133 29.61 20.31 22.05
CA THR A 133 30.25 19.64 20.91
C THR A 133 31.77 19.68 20.97
N GLY A 134 32.35 20.86 21.23
CA GLY A 134 33.79 21.07 21.33
C GLY A 134 34.44 20.48 22.58
N ASN A 135 33.65 20.12 23.60
CA ASN A 135 34.08 19.36 24.78
C ASN A 135 33.73 17.87 24.68
N HIS A 136 33.17 17.41 23.54
CA HIS A 136 32.85 16.01 23.28
C HIS A 136 31.96 15.36 24.36
N ARG A 137 30.95 16.11 24.83
CA ARG A 137 30.03 15.70 25.90
C ARG A 137 28.57 16.02 25.58
N VAL A 138 27.68 15.28 26.24
CA VAL A 138 26.27 15.68 26.40
C VAL A 138 26.01 15.96 27.87
N LEU A 139 25.47 17.15 28.13
CA LEU A 139 25.17 17.69 29.44
C LEU A 139 23.67 17.61 29.71
N ARG A 140 23.31 17.62 31.00
CA ARG A 140 21.93 17.68 31.49
C ARG A 140 21.82 18.71 32.59
N VAL A 141 21.02 19.74 32.34
CA VAL A 141 20.69 20.83 33.28
C VAL A 141 19.29 20.59 33.86
N THR A 142 19.20 20.50 35.18
CA THR A 142 17.91 20.34 35.88
C THR A 142 17.08 21.63 35.84
N SER A 143 15.79 21.53 36.11
CA SER A 143 14.90 22.69 36.32
C SER A 143 15.30 23.60 37.49
N SER A 144 16.22 23.14 38.37
CA SER A 144 16.87 23.93 39.41
C SER A 144 18.18 24.61 38.98
N GLY A 145 18.57 24.51 37.70
CA GLY A 145 19.78 25.14 37.15
C GLY A 145 21.09 24.40 37.42
N ALA A 146 21.05 23.13 37.84
CA ALA A 146 22.25 22.33 38.11
C ALA A 146 22.66 21.48 36.90
N LEU A 147 23.90 21.68 36.45
CA LEU A 147 24.53 20.98 35.32
C LEU A 147 25.19 19.69 35.79
N THR A 148 24.87 18.59 35.08
CA THR A 148 25.46 17.26 35.26
C THR A 148 25.90 16.69 33.91
N PHE A 149 26.92 15.84 33.89
CA PHE A 149 27.34 15.12 32.68
C PHE A 149 26.40 13.92 32.45
N LEU A 150 25.84 13.78 31.25
CA LEU A 150 25.02 12.62 30.86
C LEU A 150 25.87 11.58 30.13
N ALA A 151 26.64 12.01 29.13
CA ALA A 151 27.47 11.15 28.30
C ALA A 151 28.74 11.88 27.82
N GLY A 152 29.77 11.11 27.45
CA GLY A 152 31.04 11.65 26.96
C GLY A 152 32.09 11.81 28.06
N THR A 153 33.30 11.30 27.82
CA THR A 153 34.44 11.42 28.75
C THR A 153 35.02 12.83 28.82
N GLY A 154 34.74 13.70 27.84
CA GLY A 154 35.45 14.98 27.66
C GLY A 154 36.62 14.92 26.69
N VAL A 155 36.81 13.78 26.01
CA VAL A 155 37.91 13.53 25.07
C VAL A 155 37.37 12.79 23.85
N ALA A 156 37.80 13.18 22.66
CA ALA A 156 37.37 12.55 21.41
C ALA A 156 37.74 11.06 21.38
N GLY A 157 36.77 10.19 21.08
CA GLY A 157 37.01 8.76 20.89
C GLY A 157 35.75 8.01 20.49
N ALA A 158 35.90 6.76 20.04
CA ALA A 158 34.79 5.90 19.64
C ALA A 158 33.93 5.46 20.84
N PRO A 159 32.60 5.42 20.72
CA PRO A 159 31.70 5.12 21.83
C PRO A 159 31.89 3.70 22.35
N GLN A 160 31.73 3.52 23.66
CA GLN A 160 31.84 2.24 24.36
C GLN A 160 30.49 1.92 25.01
N PRO A 161 29.66 1.03 24.41
CA PRO A 161 28.36 0.65 24.97
C PRO A 161 28.49 0.12 26.41
N GLY A 162 27.67 0.66 27.32
CA GLY A 162 27.87 0.54 28.76
C GLY A 162 27.49 1.82 29.48
N THR A 163 28.25 2.24 30.50
CA THR A 163 27.95 3.46 31.27
C THR A 163 28.21 4.73 30.44
N ALA A 164 27.16 5.52 30.20
CA ALA A 164 27.17 6.67 29.29
C ALA A 164 28.23 7.74 29.65
N ALA A 165 28.34 8.09 30.94
CA ALA A 165 29.30 9.09 31.44
C ALA A 165 30.77 8.66 31.34
N THR A 166 31.05 7.39 31.02
CA THR A 166 32.41 6.87 30.78
C THR A 166 32.65 6.42 29.34
N SER A 167 31.63 6.44 28.49
CA SER A 167 31.81 6.31 27.04
C SER A 167 32.44 7.59 26.48
N PRO A 168 33.49 7.52 25.66
CA PRO A 168 33.86 8.62 24.78
C PRO A 168 32.72 8.98 23.82
N LEU A 169 32.80 10.17 23.26
CA LEU A 169 32.06 10.66 22.09
C LEU A 169 33.05 11.46 21.22
N SER A 170 32.68 11.86 20.01
CA SER A 170 33.53 12.63 19.08
C SER A 170 32.74 13.75 18.39
N SER A 171 32.62 14.89 19.08
CA SER A 171 31.85 16.06 18.61
C SER A 171 30.35 15.76 18.40
N PRO A 172 29.59 15.48 19.49
CA PRO A 172 28.14 15.29 19.40
C PRO A 172 27.47 16.56 18.88
N GLY A 173 26.63 16.42 17.86
CA GLY A 173 25.92 17.52 17.20
C GLY A 173 24.53 17.71 17.80
N GLY A 174 23.54 17.04 17.24
CA GLY A 174 22.16 17.07 17.69
C GLY A 174 21.88 16.16 18.88
N VAL A 175 20.89 16.53 19.69
CA VAL A 175 20.30 15.71 20.75
C VAL A 175 18.79 15.75 20.68
N ALA A 176 18.14 14.65 21.03
CA ALA A 176 16.68 14.55 21.18
C ALA A 176 16.34 13.72 22.43
N VAL A 177 15.14 13.88 22.98
CA VAL A 177 14.66 13.10 24.13
C VAL A 177 13.25 12.56 23.84
N ASP A 178 13.01 11.27 24.08
CA ASP A 178 11.69 10.67 23.92
C ASP A 178 10.78 10.86 25.16
N ALA A 179 9.50 10.56 25.01
CA ALA A 179 8.50 10.69 26.07
C ALA A 179 8.73 9.76 27.29
N VAL A 180 9.71 8.84 27.22
CA VAL A 180 10.14 7.96 28.31
C VAL A 180 11.42 8.48 28.98
N GLY A 181 12.00 9.58 28.48
CA GLY A 181 13.19 10.22 29.01
C GLY A 181 14.50 9.61 28.52
N ALA A 182 14.49 8.80 27.46
CA ALA A 182 15.72 8.33 26.84
C ALA A 182 16.23 9.35 25.81
N VAL A 183 17.54 9.59 25.82
CA VAL A 183 18.19 10.67 25.05
C VAL A 183 18.96 10.08 23.87
N TYR A 184 18.71 10.60 22.68
CA TYR A 184 19.40 10.24 21.44
C TYR A 184 20.45 11.30 21.13
N ILE A 185 21.63 10.86 20.70
CA ILE A 185 22.81 11.72 20.49
C ILE A 185 23.36 11.43 19.10
N ALA A 186 23.45 12.45 18.24
CA ALA A 186 24.15 12.33 16.95
C ALA A 186 25.65 12.56 17.15
N ASP A 187 26.44 11.49 17.23
CA ASP A 187 27.89 11.60 17.42
C ASP A 187 28.61 11.83 16.09
N THR A 188 28.56 13.09 15.65
CA THR A 188 28.93 13.58 14.31
C THR A 188 30.28 13.04 13.83
N GLY A 189 31.33 13.11 14.67
CA GLY A 189 32.68 12.70 14.31
C GLY A 189 32.88 11.19 14.26
N ASN A 190 32.07 10.42 14.98
CA ASN A 190 32.10 8.95 14.94
C ASN A 190 31.19 8.36 13.86
N ASN A 191 30.31 9.14 13.22
CA ASN A 191 29.36 8.68 12.20
C ASN A 191 28.33 7.67 12.75
N GLN A 192 27.86 7.90 13.97
CA GLN A 192 26.90 7.05 14.67
C GLN A 192 25.82 7.87 15.37
N VAL A 193 24.78 7.19 15.86
CA VAL A 193 23.77 7.74 16.76
C VAL A 193 23.60 6.80 17.94
N GLU A 194 23.75 7.35 19.14
CA GLU A 194 23.66 6.65 20.42
C GLU A 194 22.33 6.93 21.10
N LYS A 195 21.87 5.99 21.92
CA LYS A 195 20.75 6.15 22.85
C LYS A 195 21.24 5.97 24.27
N VAL A 196 20.97 6.93 25.15
CA VAL A 196 21.16 6.84 26.60
C VAL A 196 19.81 6.56 27.26
N THR A 197 19.70 5.45 27.98
CA THR A 197 18.51 5.07 28.76
C THR A 197 18.92 4.89 30.22
N GLY A 198 18.44 5.76 31.11
CA GLY A 198 18.92 5.84 32.48
C GLY A 198 20.39 6.29 32.53
N THR A 199 21.30 5.35 32.78
CA THR A 199 22.77 5.56 32.75
C THR A 199 23.47 4.75 31.65
N THR A 200 22.73 3.93 30.90
CA THR A 200 23.30 3.01 29.88
C THR A 200 23.24 3.64 28.49
N LEU A 201 24.38 3.67 27.81
CA LEU A 201 24.55 4.07 26.40
C LEU A 201 24.62 2.83 25.50
N SER A 202 23.93 2.87 24.37
CA SER A 202 24.05 1.92 23.27
C SER A 202 24.04 2.64 21.92
N VAL A 203 24.76 2.10 20.93
CA VAL A 203 24.64 2.57 19.53
C VAL A 203 23.31 2.07 18.96
N VAL A 204 22.54 2.94 18.30
CA VAL A 204 21.27 2.62 17.65
C VAL A 204 21.28 2.80 16.13
N ALA A 205 22.20 3.60 15.57
CA ALA A 205 22.42 3.72 14.13
C ALA A 205 23.89 4.02 13.79
N GLY A 206 24.31 3.69 12.57
CA GLY A 206 25.67 3.98 12.08
C GLY A 206 26.70 2.90 12.44
N THR A 207 27.69 2.72 11.56
CA THR A 207 28.71 1.65 11.65
C THR A 207 30.08 2.14 12.13
N GLY A 208 30.21 3.40 12.53
CA GLY A 208 31.50 4.03 12.85
C GLY A 208 32.26 4.56 11.63
N ARG A 209 31.71 4.41 10.42
CA ARG A 209 32.38 4.73 9.14
C ARG A 209 31.48 5.53 8.20
N ALA A 210 32.00 6.67 7.74
CA ALA A 210 31.45 7.46 6.65
C ALA A 210 31.28 6.64 5.35
N ALA A 211 30.03 6.39 4.97
CA ALA A 211 29.59 5.85 3.68
C ALA A 211 28.07 6.06 3.51
N ALA A 212 27.53 5.83 2.31
CA ALA A 212 26.11 6.02 2.02
C ALA A 212 25.21 4.92 2.64
N PRO A 213 24.08 5.28 3.28
CA PRO A 213 23.24 4.33 4.02
C PRO A 213 22.58 3.28 3.14
N VAL A 214 22.47 2.08 3.70
CA VAL A 214 21.82 0.91 3.12
C VAL A 214 20.58 0.56 3.96
N PRO A 215 19.37 0.49 3.37
CA PRO A 215 18.17 0.09 4.12
C PRO A 215 18.30 -1.32 4.70
N GLY A 216 17.93 -1.50 5.98
CA GLY A 216 18.18 -2.74 6.71
C GLY A 216 18.33 -2.49 8.22
N ALA A 217 19.17 -3.27 8.90
CA ALA A 217 19.47 -3.05 10.32
C ALA A 217 20.29 -1.75 10.52
N ALA A 218 19.81 -0.84 11.37
CA ALA A 218 20.36 0.51 11.52
C ALA A 218 21.82 0.56 12.00
N THR A 219 22.22 -0.36 12.87
CA THR A 219 23.60 -0.52 13.37
C THR A 219 24.54 -1.17 12.35
N ALA A 220 24.02 -1.76 11.27
CA ALA A 220 24.79 -2.29 10.14
C ALA A 220 24.81 -1.33 8.94
N SER A 221 24.09 -0.21 9.01
CA SER A 221 24.01 0.81 7.97
C SER A 221 24.95 1.97 8.28
N PRO A 222 25.82 2.39 7.36
CA PRO A 222 26.71 3.54 7.58
C PRO A 222 25.94 4.87 7.52
N LEU A 223 26.47 5.87 8.20
CA LEU A 223 26.03 7.28 8.13
C LEU A 223 27.25 8.15 7.79
N SER A 224 27.08 9.43 7.45
CA SER A 224 28.18 10.36 7.17
C SER A 224 27.99 11.71 7.86
N ALA A 225 28.71 11.93 8.97
CA ALA A 225 28.55 13.11 9.82
C ALA A 225 27.07 13.42 10.20
N PRO A 226 26.33 12.47 10.80
CA PRO A 226 24.95 12.70 11.25
C PRO A 226 24.92 13.84 12.26
N SER A 227 24.01 14.80 12.08
CA SER A 227 24.14 16.10 12.76
C SER A 227 22.89 16.59 13.48
N GLY A 228 21.70 16.20 13.04
CA GLY A 228 20.42 16.46 13.71
C GLY A 228 19.70 15.15 13.98
N VAL A 229 18.98 15.08 15.10
CA VAL A 229 18.13 13.94 15.45
C VAL A 229 16.80 14.43 16.02
N ALA A 230 15.73 13.68 15.75
CA ALA A 230 14.41 13.86 16.33
C ALA A 230 13.77 12.49 16.58
N VAL A 231 12.80 12.40 17.48
CA VAL A 231 12.06 11.16 17.76
C VAL A 231 10.56 11.46 17.74
N ASP A 232 9.79 10.64 17.03
CA ASP A 232 8.34 10.83 16.90
C ASP A 232 7.56 10.22 18.08
N ALA A 233 6.24 10.47 18.11
CA ALA A 233 5.36 9.96 19.16
C ALA A 233 5.32 8.43 19.26
N LEU A 234 5.68 7.70 18.19
CA LEU A 234 5.73 6.23 18.14
C LEU A 234 7.07 5.70 18.68
N GLY A 235 8.06 6.57 18.88
CA GLY A 235 9.42 6.21 19.29
C GLY A 235 10.37 5.97 18.12
N ASP A 236 9.96 6.25 16.88
CA ASP A 236 10.85 6.11 15.73
C ASP A 236 11.77 7.34 15.64
N LEU A 237 13.06 7.08 15.38
CA LEU A 237 14.15 8.05 15.33
C LEU A 237 14.36 8.55 13.90
N PHE A 238 14.51 9.86 13.72
CA PHE A 238 14.85 10.52 12.47
C PHE A 238 16.24 11.15 12.58
N ILE A 239 17.06 11.02 11.53
CA ILE A 239 18.49 11.40 11.54
C ILE A 239 18.79 12.23 10.30
N ALA A 240 19.40 13.41 10.48
CA ALA A 240 19.94 14.20 9.38
C ALA A 240 21.37 13.75 9.06
N ASP A 241 21.50 12.81 8.11
CA ASP A 241 22.77 12.40 7.51
C ASP A 241 23.26 13.48 6.53
N ARG A 242 23.85 14.51 7.15
CA ARG A 242 24.34 15.72 6.49
C ARG A 242 25.33 15.41 5.37
N GLY A 243 26.26 14.48 5.60
CA GLY A 243 27.32 14.12 4.66
C GLY A 243 26.85 13.28 3.48
N ASN A 244 25.77 12.50 3.63
CA ASN A 244 25.10 11.81 2.52
C ASN A 244 23.92 12.59 1.93
N HIS A 245 23.61 13.79 2.46
CA HIS A 245 22.53 14.66 1.97
C HIS A 245 21.14 14.00 1.97
N ARG A 246 20.82 13.32 3.08
CA ARG A 246 19.58 12.56 3.28
C ARG A 246 19.02 12.74 4.68
N ILE A 247 17.76 12.33 4.84
CA ILE A 247 17.15 12.04 6.13
C ILE A 247 16.78 10.56 6.20
N GLU A 248 17.20 9.91 7.27
CA GLU A 248 16.96 8.51 7.59
C GLU A 248 15.91 8.39 8.69
N LYS A 249 15.10 7.34 8.64
CA LYS A 249 14.19 6.92 9.71
C LYS A 249 14.63 5.55 10.22
N VAL A 250 14.85 5.43 11.52
CA VAL A 250 15.11 4.19 12.25
C VAL A 250 13.89 3.87 13.09
N THR A 251 13.25 2.74 12.83
CA THR A 251 12.07 2.33 13.61
C THR A 251 12.44 1.81 14.99
N VAL A 252 11.47 1.74 15.91
CA VAL A 252 11.63 1.07 17.23
C VAL A 252 12.12 -0.38 17.15
N ALA A 253 12.02 -1.03 15.98
CA ALA A 253 12.55 -2.37 15.72
C ALA A 253 14.02 -2.38 15.22
N GLY A 254 14.69 -1.21 15.18
CA GLY A 254 16.08 -1.07 14.71
C GLY A 254 16.25 -1.15 13.19
N VAL A 255 15.18 -0.92 12.41
CA VAL A 255 15.21 -0.96 10.94
C VAL A 255 15.32 0.45 10.38
N LEU A 256 16.38 0.71 9.60
CA LEU A 256 16.66 1.97 8.92
C LEU A 256 16.10 1.98 7.49
N SER A 257 15.48 3.09 7.12
CA SER A 257 15.13 3.46 5.74
C SER A 257 15.47 4.93 5.46
N VAL A 258 15.71 5.28 4.20
CA VAL A 258 15.76 6.69 3.78
C VAL A 258 14.33 7.21 3.65
N VAL A 259 14.05 8.43 4.12
CA VAL A 259 12.73 9.10 3.99
C VAL A 259 12.76 10.39 3.19
N ALA A 260 13.92 11.05 3.06
CA ALA A 260 14.09 12.21 2.18
C ALA A 260 15.52 12.32 1.65
N GLY A 261 15.70 12.98 0.50
CA GLY A 261 17.00 13.20 -0.12
C GLY A 261 17.41 12.09 -1.11
N THR A 262 17.98 12.49 -2.24
CA THR A 262 18.47 11.56 -3.28
C THR A 262 19.80 10.89 -2.93
N GLY A 263 20.62 11.52 -2.07
CA GLY A 263 22.03 11.17 -1.88
C GLY A 263 23.02 12.12 -2.56
N THR A 264 22.53 13.15 -3.25
CA THR A 264 23.35 14.11 -4.00
C THR A 264 22.92 15.55 -3.69
N ALA A 265 23.87 16.44 -3.48
CA ALA A 265 23.61 17.85 -3.22
C ALA A 265 22.86 18.51 -4.39
N GLY A 266 21.75 19.19 -4.09
CA GLY A 266 20.97 19.93 -5.09
C GLY A 266 19.74 20.58 -4.47
N ALA A 267 19.13 21.53 -5.19
CA ALA A 267 18.02 22.33 -4.69
C ALA A 267 16.72 21.53 -4.53
N ALA A 268 16.17 21.50 -3.31
CA ALA A 268 14.93 20.78 -2.99
C ALA A 268 13.75 21.20 -3.89
N THR A 269 13.08 20.18 -4.44
CA THR A 269 11.88 20.28 -5.29
C THR A 269 10.67 19.66 -4.62
N ALA A 270 9.51 20.33 -4.69
CA ALA A 270 8.27 19.78 -4.15
C ALA A 270 7.80 18.57 -4.99
N GLY A 271 7.34 17.51 -4.33
CA GLY A 271 7.05 16.22 -4.98
C GLY A 271 7.21 15.05 -4.01
N ALA A 272 7.75 13.92 -4.48
CA ALA A 272 8.09 12.79 -3.61
C ALA A 272 9.46 13.03 -2.94
N ALA A 273 9.54 12.91 -1.62
CA ALA A 273 10.72 13.26 -0.81
C ALA A 273 12.00 12.49 -1.21
N LEU A 274 11.85 11.24 -1.65
CA LEU A 274 12.96 10.39 -2.14
C LEU A 274 13.50 10.79 -3.53
N SER A 275 12.76 11.62 -4.27
CA SER A 275 13.18 12.18 -5.56
C SER A 275 13.69 13.62 -5.48
N SER A 276 13.54 14.25 -4.31
CA SER A 276 13.95 15.62 -4.04
C SER A 276 15.39 15.61 -3.49
N PRO A 277 16.34 16.32 -4.10
CA PRO A 277 17.69 16.44 -3.55
C PRO A 277 17.67 17.38 -2.33
N LEU A 278 18.55 17.13 -1.36
CA LEU A 278 18.81 18.02 -0.23
C LEU A 278 20.27 18.49 -0.30
N SER A 279 20.65 19.53 0.44
CA SER A 279 22.01 20.08 0.43
C SER A 279 22.57 20.21 1.85
N SER A 280 23.17 19.13 2.37
CA SER A 280 23.73 19.08 3.73
C SER A 280 22.73 19.45 4.85
N PRO A 281 21.59 18.73 4.98
CA PRO A 281 20.60 19.02 6.02
C PRO A 281 21.21 18.86 7.42
N THR A 282 20.82 19.72 8.36
CA THR A 282 21.38 19.73 9.73
C THR A 282 20.38 19.60 10.86
N GLY A 283 19.13 19.98 10.63
CA GLY A 283 18.07 19.95 11.63
C GLY A 283 16.92 19.08 11.16
N VAL A 284 16.33 18.32 12.08
CA VAL A 284 15.06 17.62 11.91
C VAL A 284 14.17 17.80 13.13
N ALA A 285 12.86 17.86 12.91
CA ALA A 285 11.83 17.85 13.94
C ALA A 285 10.59 17.13 13.40
N VAL A 286 9.76 16.55 14.28
CA VAL A 286 8.54 15.83 13.87
C VAL A 286 7.34 16.32 14.68
N ASP A 287 6.24 16.67 14.01
CA ASP A 287 5.01 17.11 14.67
C ASP A 287 4.12 15.93 15.14
N ALA A 288 3.08 16.23 15.92
CA ALA A 288 2.14 15.22 16.41
C ALA A 288 1.35 14.52 15.28
N GLY A 289 1.28 15.11 14.09
CA GLY A 289 0.74 14.50 12.88
C GLY A 289 1.72 13.55 12.17
N GLY A 290 2.96 13.47 12.65
CA GLY A 290 4.03 12.67 12.05
C GLY A 290 4.68 13.34 10.83
N ASN A 291 4.46 14.63 10.58
CA ASN A 291 5.17 15.34 9.53
C ASN A 291 6.58 15.70 10.00
N LEU A 292 7.56 15.40 9.16
CA LEU A 292 8.98 15.70 9.37
C LEU A 292 9.30 17.08 8.79
N PHE A 293 9.83 17.97 9.60
CA PHE A 293 10.43 19.23 9.19
C PHE A 293 11.95 19.09 9.08
N ILE A 294 12.53 19.67 8.04
CA ILE A 294 13.96 19.56 7.72
C ILE A 294 14.54 20.97 7.57
N ALA A 295 15.71 21.22 8.14
CA ALA A 295 16.51 22.41 7.85
C ALA A 295 17.58 22.05 6.79
N ASP A 296 17.29 22.35 5.52
CA ASP A 296 18.20 22.16 4.40
C ASP A 296 19.20 23.33 4.31
N ARG A 297 20.23 23.23 5.15
CA ARG A 297 21.21 24.29 5.44
C ARG A 297 21.90 24.84 4.20
N GLY A 298 22.30 23.97 3.28
CA GLY A 298 23.01 24.35 2.04
C GLY A 298 22.08 24.86 0.93
N ASN A 299 20.77 24.63 1.04
CA ASN A 299 19.76 25.20 0.15
C ASN A 299 19.08 26.45 0.74
N HIS A 300 19.43 26.90 1.95
CA HIS A 300 18.86 28.09 2.58
C HIS A 300 17.33 28.02 2.74
N ARG A 301 16.81 26.83 3.11
CA ARG A 301 15.39 26.52 3.15
C ARG A 301 14.98 25.64 4.33
N VAL A 302 13.66 25.52 4.51
CA VAL A 302 13.02 24.56 5.40
C VAL A 302 11.93 23.83 4.64
N GLU A 303 11.93 22.50 4.74
CA GLU A 303 11.08 21.57 4.02
C GLU A 303 10.14 20.83 5.00
N LYS A 304 8.95 20.44 4.53
CA LYS A 304 8.01 19.56 5.26
C LYS A 304 7.79 18.29 4.44
N VAL A 305 8.06 17.14 5.03
CA VAL A 305 7.73 15.82 4.49
C VAL A 305 6.54 15.26 5.27
N ALA A 306 5.42 15.08 4.58
CA ALA A 306 4.22 14.48 5.18
C ALA A 306 4.41 12.96 5.41
N PRO A 307 3.64 12.32 6.31
CA PRO A 307 3.65 10.87 6.53
C PRO A 307 3.45 10.02 5.26
N THR A 308 2.87 10.60 4.20
CA THR A 308 2.66 10.00 2.89
C THR A 308 3.91 10.02 1.98
N GLY A 309 5.02 10.62 2.41
CA GLY A 309 6.26 10.73 1.64
C GLY A 309 6.32 11.89 0.66
N SER A 310 5.35 12.83 0.69
CA SER A 310 5.38 14.04 -0.13
C SER A 310 6.13 15.19 0.56
N LEU A 311 7.09 15.80 -0.14
CA LEU A 311 7.86 16.96 0.30
C LEU A 311 7.26 18.25 -0.26
N SER A 312 7.15 19.28 0.58
CA SER A 312 6.84 20.67 0.21
C SER A 312 7.83 21.65 0.86
N LEU A 313 7.95 22.84 0.29
CA LEU A 313 8.73 23.94 0.89
C LEU A 313 7.87 24.66 1.94
N VAL A 314 8.47 24.98 3.09
CA VAL A 314 7.85 25.72 4.20
C VAL A 314 8.31 27.17 4.18
N ALA A 315 9.63 27.39 4.14
CA ALA A 315 10.24 28.70 4.21
C ALA A 315 11.58 28.77 3.46
N GLY A 316 12.01 30.00 3.15
CA GLY A 316 13.29 30.27 2.49
C GLY A 316 13.15 30.43 0.97
N THR A 317 13.71 31.50 0.42
CA THR A 317 13.80 31.76 -1.02
C THR A 317 14.70 30.76 -1.75
N GLY A 318 15.70 30.19 -1.07
CA GLY A 318 16.84 29.51 -1.69
C GLY A 318 18.11 30.38 -1.78
N THR A 319 18.14 31.53 -1.11
CA THR A 319 19.28 32.46 -1.08
C THR A 319 19.57 32.89 0.35
N ALA A 320 20.85 32.93 0.73
CA ALA A 320 21.31 33.49 2.00
C ALA A 320 20.76 34.90 2.25
N GLY A 321 20.25 35.14 3.46
CA GLY A 321 19.82 36.47 3.91
C GLY A 321 19.02 36.44 5.21
N ALA A 322 18.94 37.59 5.88
CA ALA A 322 18.16 37.78 7.09
C ALA A 322 16.65 37.64 6.81
N ALA A 323 15.96 36.84 7.60
CA ALA A 323 14.53 36.65 7.50
C ALA A 323 13.76 37.92 7.89
N THR A 324 12.71 38.22 7.13
CA THR A 324 11.77 39.32 7.38
C THR A 324 10.37 38.75 7.67
N ALA A 325 9.59 39.46 8.49
CA ALA A 325 8.23 39.03 8.80
C ALA A 325 7.31 39.14 7.58
N GLY A 326 6.52 38.11 7.29
CA GLY A 326 5.70 38.05 6.09
C GLY A 326 5.43 36.63 5.58
N ALA A 327 5.30 36.46 4.26
CA ALA A 327 5.08 35.16 3.63
C ALA A 327 6.37 34.30 3.63
N ALA A 328 6.28 33.06 4.12
CA ALA A 328 7.46 32.27 4.46
C ALA A 328 8.35 31.88 3.26
N LEU A 329 7.76 31.69 2.08
CA LEU A 329 8.49 31.40 0.83
C LEU A 329 9.08 32.66 0.16
N SER A 330 8.83 33.85 0.71
CA SER A 330 9.38 35.12 0.25
C SER A 330 10.44 35.70 1.19
N ALA A 331 10.52 35.23 2.43
CA ALA A 331 11.62 35.53 3.34
C ALA A 331 12.85 34.67 2.98
N PRO A 332 14.06 35.24 2.86
CA PRO A 332 15.28 34.46 2.81
C PRO A 332 15.60 33.85 4.19
N LEU A 333 16.50 32.86 4.21
CA LEU A 333 17.07 32.28 5.42
C LEU A 333 18.59 32.17 5.22
N ASP A 334 19.39 32.29 6.27
CA ASP A 334 20.85 32.10 6.16
C ASP A 334 21.34 30.93 7.02
N ALA A 335 21.91 29.92 6.36
CA ALA A 335 22.36 28.65 6.94
C ALA A 335 21.44 28.12 8.08
N PRO A 336 20.16 27.78 7.80
CA PRO A 336 19.26 27.22 8.80
C PRO A 336 19.87 25.94 9.40
N GLY A 337 20.07 25.94 10.72
CA GLY A 337 20.76 24.92 11.47
C GLY A 337 19.79 23.90 12.04
N GLY A 338 19.33 24.16 13.27
CA GLY A 338 18.36 23.37 13.99
C GLY A 338 16.93 23.83 13.73
N VAL A 339 16.00 22.89 13.86
CA VAL A 339 14.56 23.11 13.75
C VAL A 339 13.85 22.40 14.91
N ALA A 340 12.77 22.99 15.41
CA ALA A 340 11.87 22.41 16.40
C ALA A 340 10.42 22.65 15.97
N VAL A 341 9.47 21.91 16.52
CA VAL A 341 8.03 22.14 16.32
C VAL A 341 7.29 21.94 17.63
N ASP A 342 6.31 22.80 17.92
CA ASP A 342 5.52 22.74 19.15
C ASP A 342 4.12 22.14 18.96
N ARG A 343 3.42 21.94 20.08
CA ARG A 343 2.03 21.44 20.14
C ARG A 343 0.97 22.41 19.59
N GLU A 344 1.36 23.60 19.11
CA GLU A 344 0.50 24.53 18.36
C GLU A 344 0.85 24.49 16.85
N GLU A 345 1.66 23.52 16.41
CA GLU A 345 2.22 23.34 15.05
C GLU A 345 3.00 24.56 14.52
N ARG A 346 3.60 25.33 15.43
CA ARG A 346 4.59 26.36 15.09
C ARG A 346 5.96 25.73 14.95
N VAL A 347 6.64 26.03 13.86
CA VAL A 347 8.00 25.54 13.58
C VAL A 347 9.00 26.62 13.90
N TYR A 348 9.99 26.31 14.73
CA TYR A 348 11.05 27.22 15.14
C TYR A 348 12.35 26.85 14.45
N VAL A 349 13.06 27.83 13.90
CA VAL A 349 14.28 27.60 13.12
C VAL A 349 15.37 28.53 13.61
N ALA A 350 16.55 27.98 13.89
CA ALA A 350 17.75 28.73 14.23
C ALA A 350 18.60 28.95 12.96
N THR A 351 18.99 30.19 12.67
CA THR A 351 19.79 30.54 11.49
C THR A 351 21.14 31.12 11.92
N ALA A 352 22.21 30.36 11.67
CA ALA A 352 23.59 30.66 12.10
C ALA A 352 24.43 31.38 11.03
N GLY A 353 23.78 31.99 10.04
CA GLY A 353 24.45 32.69 8.95
C GLY A 353 24.90 34.12 9.29
N THR A 354 25.08 34.93 8.24
CA THR A 354 25.55 36.33 8.31
C THR A 354 24.66 37.27 9.12
N SER A 355 23.41 36.88 9.36
CA SER A 355 22.48 37.55 10.29
C SER A 355 21.88 36.53 11.26
N PRO A 356 22.50 36.33 12.44
CA PRO A 356 21.99 35.44 13.50
C PRO A 356 20.55 35.76 13.91
N GLN A 357 19.66 34.76 13.79
CA GLN A 357 18.24 34.88 14.15
C GLN A 357 17.68 33.56 14.67
N VAL A 358 16.56 33.64 15.39
CA VAL A 358 15.59 32.55 15.54
C VAL A 358 14.25 33.03 14.99
N VAL A 359 13.66 32.25 14.09
CA VAL A 359 12.38 32.56 13.43
C VAL A 359 11.30 31.56 13.83
N GLU A 360 10.06 32.04 13.85
CA GLU A 360 8.83 31.26 13.97
C GLU A 360 8.16 31.17 12.60
N LEU A 361 7.81 29.96 12.17
CA LEU A 361 6.99 29.67 11.01
C LEU A 361 5.63 29.17 11.50
N THR A 362 4.59 29.99 11.31
CA THR A 362 3.22 29.69 11.78
C THR A 362 2.32 29.42 10.57
N SER A 363 1.58 28.31 10.60
CA SER A 363 0.78 27.91 9.43
C SER A 363 -0.39 28.86 9.17
N THR A 364 -0.72 29.05 7.90
CA THR A 364 -1.92 29.79 7.44
C THR A 364 -3.16 28.89 7.30
N ALA A 365 -3.04 27.59 7.64
CA ALA A 365 -4.18 26.68 7.70
C ALA A 365 -5.18 27.10 8.79
N ALA A 366 -6.48 27.00 8.49
CA ALA A 366 -7.52 27.34 9.45
C ALA A 366 -7.54 26.36 10.62
N ALA A 367 -7.49 26.88 11.84
CA ALA A 367 -7.62 26.08 13.05
C ALA A 367 -9.02 25.44 13.10
N THR A 368 -9.08 24.14 13.43
CA THR A 368 -10.31 23.34 13.38
C THR A 368 -10.41 22.43 14.60
N GLY A 369 -11.65 22.28 15.09
CA GLY A 369 -11.99 21.40 16.20
C GLY A 369 -11.46 19.98 16.01
N PRO A 370 -10.98 19.32 17.07
CA PRO A 370 -10.70 17.90 17.00
C PRO A 370 -12.01 17.14 16.74
N HIS A 371 -11.93 16.01 16.04
CA HIS A 371 -13.05 15.08 15.90
C HIS A 371 -12.55 13.64 15.79
N VAL A 372 -13.01 12.74 16.66
CA VAL A 372 -12.60 11.33 16.69
C VAL A 372 -13.27 10.54 15.56
N THR A 373 -12.45 10.04 14.62
CA THR A 373 -12.88 9.32 13.41
C THR A 373 -12.74 7.80 13.50
N SER A 374 -11.97 7.29 14.48
CA SER A 374 -11.88 5.86 14.77
C SER A 374 -13.18 5.33 15.35
N ALA A 375 -13.60 4.12 14.94
CA ALA A 375 -14.68 3.42 15.62
C ALA A 375 -14.23 2.94 17.02
N ALA A 376 -15.09 3.11 18.03
CA ALA A 376 -14.80 2.61 19.38
C ALA A 376 -14.58 1.08 19.37
N PRO A 377 -13.55 0.55 20.06
CA PRO A 377 -13.27 -0.87 20.06
C PRO A 377 -14.30 -1.66 20.89
N PRO A 378 -14.88 -2.76 20.35
CA PRO A 378 -15.98 -3.44 21.02
C PRO A 378 -15.55 -4.44 22.10
N VAL A 379 -14.48 -5.22 21.87
CA VAL A 379 -14.15 -6.41 22.69
C VAL A 379 -12.64 -6.69 22.80
N ALA A 380 -12.25 -7.35 23.88
CA ALA A 380 -10.91 -7.93 24.08
C ALA A 380 -10.98 -9.30 24.78
N ALA A 381 -9.93 -10.11 24.65
CA ALA A 381 -9.82 -11.41 25.31
C ALA A 381 -8.91 -11.35 26.56
N VAL A 382 -9.33 -11.98 27.67
CA VAL A 382 -8.51 -12.09 28.89
C VAL A 382 -7.17 -12.77 28.58
N GLY A 383 -6.08 -12.15 29.00
CA GLY A 383 -4.70 -12.65 28.84
C GLY A 383 -4.15 -12.56 27.42
N ALA A 384 -4.95 -12.16 26.42
CA ALA A 384 -4.49 -11.99 25.05
C ALA A 384 -3.86 -10.59 24.85
N ALA A 385 -2.81 -10.52 24.04
CA ALA A 385 -2.24 -9.24 23.63
C ALA A 385 -3.25 -8.45 22.78
N TYR A 386 -3.45 -7.18 23.13
CA TYR A 386 -4.43 -6.28 22.53
C TYR A 386 -3.75 -4.99 22.09
N SER A 387 -4.20 -4.43 20.96
CA SER A 387 -3.83 -3.09 20.49
C SER A 387 -4.94 -2.50 19.63
N HIS A 388 -5.32 -1.25 19.89
CA HIS A 388 -6.24 -0.46 19.08
C HIS A 388 -5.78 1.00 19.06
N ARG A 389 -5.79 1.63 17.89
CA ARG A 389 -5.38 3.03 17.72
C ARG A 389 -6.59 3.91 17.41
N PHE A 390 -6.82 4.89 18.27
CA PHE A 390 -7.78 5.96 18.03
C PHE A 390 -7.19 6.98 17.04
N THR A 391 -8.06 7.54 16.21
CA THR A 391 -7.69 8.53 15.17
C THR A 391 -8.65 9.71 15.20
N ALA A 392 -8.15 10.91 14.95
CA ALA A 392 -8.94 12.12 14.93
C ALA A 392 -8.48 13.07 13.81
N THR A 393 -9.40 13.85 13.27
CA THR A 393 -9.10 15.05 12.47
C THR A 393 -9.06 16.29 13.37
N GLY A 394 -8.50 17.38 12.87
CA GLY A 394 -8.39 18.68 13.57
C GLY A 394 -7.05 19.36 13.28
N PHE A 395 -6.98 20.67 13.45
CA PHE A 395 -5.75 21.45 13.28
C PHE A 395 -5.64 22.54 14.38
N PRO A 396 -4.53 22.62 15.15
CA PRO A 396 -3.39 21.70 15.19
C PRO A 396 -3.79 20.25 15.51
N THR A 397 -2.90 19.30 15.20
CA THR A 397 -3.16 17.87 15.35
C THR A 397 -3.58 17.52 16.78
N PRO A 398 -4.67 16.76 17.00
CA PRO A 398 -5.16 16.45 18.35
C PRO A 398 -4.21 15.57 19.17
N SER A 399 -3.99 15.99 20.42
CA SER A 399 -3.37 15.20 21.49
C SER A 399 -4.39 14.29 22.18
N TRP A 400 -3.95 13.19 22.79
CA TRP A 400 -4.86 12.16 23.34
C TRP A 400 -4.78 12.03 24.86
N THR A 401 -5.95 11.86 25.49
CA THR A 401 -6.10 11.55 26.91
C THR A 401 -7.19 10.51 27.14
N VAL A 402 -7.13 9.80 28.27
CA VAL A 402 -8.20 8.92 28.76
C VAL A 402 -8.73 9.48 30.08
N LEU A 403 -10.05 9.46 30.23
CA LEU A 403 -10.77 9.85 31.43
C LEU A 403 -11.55 8.63 31.95
N GLY A 404 -11.40 8.34 33.24
CA GLY A 404 -11.91 7.11 33.87
C GLY A 404 -10.84 6.01 33.98
N THR A 405 -11.24 4.85 34.46
CA THR A 405 -10.35 3.69 34.68
C THR A 405 -10.36 2.73 33.50
N LEU A 406 -9.18 2.35 33.01
CA LEU A 406 -9.03 1.25 32.05
C LEU A 406 -9.16 -0.12 32.72
N PRO A 407 -9.48 -1.21 31.97
CA PRO A 407 -9.39 -2.57 32.49
C PRO A 407 -7.98 -2.91 33.00
N ALA A 408 -7.89 -3.70 34.07
CA ALA A 408 -6.60 -4.07 34.67
C ALA A 408 -5.71 -4.83 33.66
N GLY A 409 -4.48 -4.34 33.42
CA GLY A 409 -3.56 -4.87 32.41
C GLY A 409 -3.60 -4.15 31.05
N MET A 410 -4.45 -3.13 30.91
CA MET A 410 -4.49 -2.22 29.75
C MET A 410 -3.78 -0.90 30.07
N VAL A 411 -3.14 -0.31 29.07
CA VAL A 411 -2.48 1.00 29.12
C VAL A 411 -2.87 1.85 27.91
N PHE A 412 -2.89 3.17 28.07
CA PHE A 412 -3.18 4.11 26.98
C PHE A 412 -2.02 5.07 26.76
N ASN A 413 -1.54 5.16 25.52
CA ASN A 413 -0.49 6.07 25.12
C ASN A 413 -1.09 7.38 24.56
N GLY A 414 -0.99 8.45 25.35
CA GLY A 414 -1.51 9.78 25.01
C GLY A 414 -0.78 10.54 23.88
N SER A 415 0.43 10.12 23.49
CA SER A 415 1.11 10.71 22.32
C SER A 415 0.66 10.07 21.00
N THR A 416 0.23 8.81 21.01
CA THR A 416 -0.10 8.05 19.78
C THR A 416 -1.57 7.76 19.60
N GLY A 417 -2.38 7.87 20.65
CA GLY A 417 -3.77 7.43 20.68
C GLY A 417 -3.94 5.91 20.75
N VAL A 418 -2.91 5.15 21.17
CA VAL A 418 -2.94 3.69 21.22
C VAL A 418 -3.37 3.18 22.60
N LEU A 419 -4.46 2.41 22.63
CA LEU A 419 -4.85 1.56 23.76
C LEU A 419 -4.27 0.15 23.54
N SER A 420 -3.44 -0.34 24.45
CA SER A 420 -2.78 -1.65 24.32
C SER A 420 -2.61 -2.35 25.67
N GLY A 421 -2.11 -3.59 25.65
CA GLY A 421 -1.81 -4.38 26.85
C GLY A 421 -2.31 -5.81 26.75
N ALA A 422 -2.59 -6.43 27.89
CA ALA A 422 -3.26 -7.72 27.97
C ALA A 422 -4.21 -7.70 29.18
N PRO A 423 -5.54 -7.64 28.98
CA PRO A 423 -6.46 -7.44 30.09
C PRO A 423 -6.55 -8.68 30.96
N THR A 424 -6.46 -8.51 32.27
CA THR A 424 -6.28 -9.60 33.25
C THR A 424 -7.58 -10.06 33.91
N THR A 425 -8.68 -9.32 33.74
CA THR A 425 -9.97 -9.58 34.40
C THR A 425 -11.11 -9.48 33.39
N LYS A 426 -12.09 -10.40 33.47
CA LYS A 426 -13.35 -10.32 32.70
C LYS A 426 -14.21 -9.14 33.17
N GLY A 427 -14.99 -8.57 32.26
CA GLY A 427 -16.02 -7.58 32.60
C GLY A 427 -16.25 -6.55 31.50
N SER A 428 -17.21 -5.66 31.71
CA SER A 428 -17.38 -4.46 30.90
C SER A 428 -16.73 -3.27 31.60
N THR A 429 -16.06 -2.39 30.88
CA THR A 429 -15.49 -1.15 31.44
C THR A 429 -15.71 0.00 30.47
N THR A 430 -16.33 1.07 30.97
CA THR A 430 -16.59 2.30 30.20
C THR A 430 -15.63 3.40 30.63
N PHE A 431 -14.99 4.04 29.65
CA PHE A 431 -14.08 5.18 29.81
C PHE A 431 -14.23 6.13 28.62
N THR A 432 -13.78 7.36 28.75
CA THR A 432 -13.80 8.34 27.64
C THR A 432 -12.40 8.52 27.09
N VAL A 433 -12.24 8.35 25.77
CA VAL A 433 -11.05 8.79 25.03
C VAL A 433 -11.31 10.19 24.51
N ARG A 434 -10.44 11.13 24.87
CA ARG A 434 -10.55 12.55 24.55
C ARG A 434 -9.42 12.98 23.62
N ALA A 435 -9.78 13.49 22.44
CA ALA A 435 -8.89 14.18 21.52
C ALA A 435 -8.94 15.69 21.80
N THR A 436 -7.80 16.36 22.02
CA THR A 436 -7.73 17.79 22.40
C THR A 436 -6.71 18.55 21.57
N ASN A 437 -7.09 19.72 21.06
CA ASN A 437 -6.15 20.71 20.49
C ASN A 437 -6.46 22.12 21.04
N SER A 438 -5.80 23.17 20.51
CA SER A 438 -5.96 24.56 20.97
C SER A 438 -7.34 25.18 20.70
N THR A 439 -8.21 24.53 19.92
CA THR A 439 -9.57 25.01 19.60
C THR A 439 -10.67 24.32 20.40
N GLY A 440 -10.41 23.17 21.02
CA GLY A 440 -11.42 22.40 21.75
C GLY A 440 -11.03 20.95 22.01
N HIS A 441 -12.02 20.13 22.35
CA HIS A 441 -11.90 18.69 22.54
C HIS A 441 -13.11 17.95 21.94
N ASP A 442 -12.92 16.68 21.58
CA ASP A 442 -13.97 15.72 21.22
C ASP A 442 -13.79 14.44 22.02
N ASP A 443 -14.91 13.86 22.46
CA ASP A 443 -15.00 12.84 23.50
C ASP A 443 -15.70 11.59 22.97
N GLN A 444 -14.93 10.54 22.70
CA GLN A 444 -15.48 9.23 22.38
C GLN A 444 -15.63 8.39 23.65
N ILE A 445 -16.87 8.13 24.05
CA ILE A 445 -17.19 7.15 25.09
C ILE A 445 -16.93 5.75 24.53
N VAL A 446 -16.07 4.98 25.19
CA VAL A 446 -15.67 3.62 24.82
C VAL A 446 -16.12 2.67 25.92
N THR A 447 -16.87 1.63 25.55
CA THR A 447 -17.22 0.52 26.44
C THR A 447 -16.52 -0.74 25.93
N LEU A 448 -15.40 -1.09 26.55
CA LEU A 448 -14.62 -2.27 26.18
C LEU A 448 -15.10 -3.47 27.01
N VAL A 449 -15.58 -4.51 26.34
CA VAL A 449 -15.98 -5.76 26.99
C VAL A 449 -14.83 -6.77 26.91
N VAL A 450 -14.34 -7.21 28.08
CA VAL A 450 -13.31 -8.24 28.21
C VAL A 450 -13.97 -9.57 28.54
N GLY A 451 -13.75 -10.58 27.69
CA GLY A 451 -14.29 -11.94 27.86
C GLY A 451 -13.28 -13.03 27.50
N THR A 452 -13.72 -14.28 27.42
CA THR A 452 -12.94 -15.42 26.94
C THR A 452 -13.37 -15.89 25.55
N PRO A 453 -12.40 -16.16 24.65
CA PRO A 453 -12.59 -17.00 23.47
C PRO A 453 -13.10 -18.42 23.81
N PRO A 454 -13.43 -19.25 22.81
CA PRO A 454 -13.89 -20.62 23.05
C PRO A 454 -12.80 -21.54 23.60
N GLY A 455 -13.23 -22.69 24.14
CA GLY A 455 -12.36 -23.83 24.42
C GLY A 455 -11.88 -24.52 23.14
N ALA A 456 -11.04 -25.55 23.31
CA ALA A 456 -10.57 -26.37 22.20
C ALA A 456 -11.68 -27.28 21.64
N PRO A 457 -11.87 -27.33 20.30
CA PRO A 457 -12.64 -28.39 19.64
C PRO A 457 -12.06 -29.78 19.90
N ALA A 458 -12.87 -30.82 19.67
CA ALA A 458 -12.38 -32.21 19.69
C ALA A 458 -11.37 -32.47 18.56
N LYS A 459 -10.56 -33.53 18.69
CA LYS A 459 -9.61 -33.97 17.65
C LYS A 459 -10.36 -34.12 16.30
N PRO A 460 -9.96 -33.42 15.23
CA PRO A 460 -10.60 -33.52 13.93
C PRO A 460 -10.24 -34.85 13.25
N THR A 461 -11.22 -35.47 12.61
CA THR A 461 -10.98 -36.54 11.63
C THR A 461 -10.71 -35.91 10.27
N ALA A 462 -9.72 -36.44 9.55
CA ALA A 462 -9.29 -35.94 8.25
C ALA A 462 -9.46 -37.03 7.18
N VAL A 463 -10.14 -36.69 6.09
CA VAL A 463 -10.46 -37.60 4.98
C VAL A 463 -10.07 -36.93 3.66
N ASP A 464 -9.38 -37.66 2.80
CA ASP A 464 -9.01 -37.19 1.46
C ASP A 464 -10.26 -36.80 0.63
N ALA A 465 -10.12 -35.79 -0.23
CA ALA A 465 -11.21 -35.29 -1.06
C ALA A 465 -10.69 -34.74 -2.40
N PRO A 466 -11.50 -34.71 -3.47
CA PRO A 466 -11.09 -34.13 -4.75
C PRO A 466 -10.62 -32.67 -4.59
N ALA A 467 -9.33 -32.42 -4.82
CA ALA A 467 -8.68 -31.11 -4.61
C ALA A 467 -8.76 -30.55 -3.17
N GLY A 468 -8.62 -31.38 -2.14
CA GLY A 468 -8.48 -30.93 -0.75
C GLY A 468 -8.56 -32.05 0.27
N VAL A 469 -8.79 -31.68 1.53
CA VAL A 469 -9.10 -32.60 2.64
C VAL A 469 -10.40 -32.15 3.27
N THR A 470 -11.33 -33.08 3.46
CA THR A 470 -12.53 -32.86 4.28
C THR A 470 -12.20 -33.16 5.74
N LEU A 471 -12.45 -32.19 6.61
CA LEU A 471 -12.26 -32.30 8.05
C LEU A 471 -13.62 -32.32 8.75
N THR A 472 -13.77 -33.16 9.77
CA THR A 472 -14.94 -33.18 10.65
C THR A 472 -14.51 -33.21 12.11
N TRP A 473 -15.19 -32.48 12.98
CA TRP A 473 -14.90 -32.40 14.41
C TRP A 473 -16.18 -32.22 15.25
N THR A 474 -16.00 -32.10 16.56
CA THR A 474 -17.05 -31.68 17.50
C THR A 474 -16.70 -30.30 18.04
N ALA A 475 -17.72 -29.43 18.15
CA ALA A 475 -17.60 -28.10 18.76
C ALA A 475 -17.05 -28.17 20.20
N PRO A 476 -16.37 -27.13 20.71
CA PRO A 476 -15.92 -27.10 22.09
C PRO A 476 -17.10 -27.10 23.07
N THR A 477 -16.93 -27.77 24.21
CA THR A 477 -17.92 -27.79 25.29
C THR A 477 -18.12 -26.43 25.97
N ALA A 478 -17.07 -25.58 25.95
CA ALA A 478 -17.14 -24.19 26.37
C ALA A 478 -17.06 -23.27 25.15
N ALA A 479 -18.12 -22.51 24.87
CA ALA A 479 -18.13 -21.49 23.81
C ALA A 479 -17.30 -20.23 24.18
N GLY A 480 -16.87 -20.09 25.44
CA GLY A 480 -16.38 -18.83 25.98
C GLY A 480 -17.54 -17.94 26.44
N ASP A 481 -17.34 -16.62 26.51
CA ASP A 481 -18.40 -15.68 26.94
C ASP A 481 -19.30 -15.21 25.78
N SER A 482 -19.18 -15.82 24.60
CA SER A 482 -19.91 -15.48 23.38
C SER A 482 -20.07 -16.73 22.50
N PRO A 483 -21.18 -16.90 21.75
CA PRO A 483 -21.38 -18.05 20.88
C PRO A 483 -20.28 -18.23 19.83
N VAL A 484 -19.95 -19.48 19.52
CA VAL A 484 -19.03 -19.81 18.41
C VAL A 484 -19.66 -19.33 17.09
N THR A 485 -18.93 -18.52 16.34
CA THR A 485 -19.33 -17.95 15.03
C THR A 485 -18.56 -18.57 13.86
N GLY A 486 -17.45 -19.26 14.13
CA GLY A 486 -16.61 -19.87 13.11
C GLY A 486 -15.51 -20.77 13.68
N TYR A 487 -14.65 -21.25 12.80
CA TYR A 487 -13.47 -22.06 13.13
C TYR A 487 -12.24 -21.63 12.32
N SER A 488 -11.07 -21.65 12.94
CA SER A 488 -9.78 -21.47 12.30
C SER A 488 -9.06 -22.81 12.22
N VAL A 489 -8.63 -23.21 11.04
CA VAL A 489 -7.99 -24.51 10.77
C VAL A 489 -6.55 -24.27 10.31
N ILE A 490 -5.59 -24.87 11.01
CA ILE A 490 -4.17 -24.80 10.64
C ILE A 490 -3.77 -26.15 10.02
N PRO A 491 -3.36 -26.17 8.74
CA PRO A 491 -2.70 -27.33 8.14
C PRO A 491 -1.24 -27.38 8.58
N HIS A 492 -0.74 -28.54 8.97
CA HIS A 492 0.65 -28.76 9.36
C HIS A 492 1.31 -29.75 8.39
N ARG A 493 2.31 -29.31 7.64
CA ARG A 493 3.08 -30.17 6.72
C ARG A 493 4.34 -30.65 7.43
N ALA A 494 4.48 -31.95 7.62
CA ALA A 494 5.63 -32.56 8.32
C ALA A 494 5.96 -31.91 9.69
N GLY A 495 4.95 -31.42 10.41
CA GLY A 495 5.08 -30.71 11.69
C GLY A 495 5.20 -29.19 11.60
N THR A 496 5.43 -28.62 10.41
CA THR A 496 5.48 -27.16 10.21
C THR A 496 4.08 -26.61 9.96
N ALA A 497 3.63 -25.68 10.81
CA ALA A 497 2.35 -24.98 10.66
C ALA A 497 2.32 -24.09 9.41
N GLY A 498 1.27 -24.22 8.60
CA GLY A 498 0.96 -23.37 7.46
C GLY A 498 -0.01 -22.23 7.80
N THR A 499 -0.42 -21.48 6.78
CA THR A 499 -1.38 -20.37 6.93
C THR A 499 -2.73 -20.86 7.47
N PRO A 500 -3.31 -20.24 8.51
CA PRO A 500 -4.64 -20.59 9.00
C PRO A 500 -5.74 -20.32 7.97
N VAL A 501 -6.65 -21.27 7.82
CA VAL A 501 -7.86 -21.16 6.98
C VAL A 501 -9.07 -20.93 7.88
N VAL A 502 -9.73 -19.77 7.75
CA VAL A 502 -10.84 -19.37 8.61
C VAL A 502 -12.18 -19.60 7.93
N PHE A 503 -13.05 -20.35 8.60
CA PHE A 503 -14.42 -20.63 8.18
C PHE A 503 -15.40 -19.86 9.08
N THR A 504 -16.07 -18.85 8.54
CA THR A 504 -17.13 -18.10 9.23
C THR A 504 -18.46 -18.87 9.18
N SER A 505 -18.47 -20.05 9.78
CA SER A 505 -19.60 -20.98 9.82
C SER A 505 -19.55 -21.83 11.09
N THR A 506 -20.73 -22.07 11.69
CA THR A 506 -20.88 -22.94 12.86
C THR A 506 -20.81 -24.44 12.53
N ALA A 507 -20.81 -24.81 11.24
CA ALA A 507 -20.73 -26.20 10.81
C ALA A 507 -19.37 -26.84 11.14
N THR A 508 -19.40 -27.97 11.84
CA THR A 508 -18.22 -28.71 12.30
C THR A 508 -17.67 -29.71 11.27
N THR A 509 -18.02 -29.52 10.00
CA THR A 509 -17.40 -30.19 8.84
C THR A 509 -17.05 -29.11 7.83
N GLN A 510 -15.79 -29.07 7.39
CA GLN A 510 -15.28 -28.08 6.43
C GLN A 510 -14.25 -28.74 5.50
N LYS A 511 -13.99 -28.13 4.34
CA LYS A 511 -13.01 -28.62 3.37
C LYS A 511 -11.84 -27.64 3.25
N VAL A 512 -10.63 -28.11 3.51
CA VAL A 512 -9.38 -27.37 3.27
C VAL A 512 -8.89 -27.67 1.86
N THR A 513 -8.59 -26.63 1.08
CA THR A 513 -8.11 -26.73 -0.31
C THR A 513 -6.74 -26.06 -0.46
N GLY A 514 -6.12 -26.15 -1.64
CA GLY A 514 -4.79 -25.55 -1.89
C GLY A 514 -3.62 -26.30 -1.21
N LEU A 515 -3.85 -27.54 -0.77
CA LEU A 515 -2.84 -28.42 -0.17
C LEU A 515 -1.96 -29.04 -1.27
N GLU A 516 -0.69 -29.29 -0.96
CA GLU A 516 0.25 -29.93 -1.89
C GLU A 516 -0.04 -31.44 -2.01
N ALA A 517 -0.34 -31.90 -3.23
CA ALA A 517 -0.63 -33.30 -3.50
C ALA A 517 0.56 -34.21 -3.17
N GLY A 518 0.31 -35.34 -2.52
CA GLY A 518 1.35 -36.29 -2.13
C GLY A 518 2.16 -35.91 -0.88
N ALA A 519 2.03 -34.68 -0.36
CA ALA A 519 2.60 -34.30 0.93
C ALA A 519 1.70 -34.77 2.09
N SER A 520 2.30 -35.19 3.21
CA SER A 520 1.54 -35.59 4.40
C SER A 520 1.18 -34.36 5.26
N TYR A 521 -0.09 -34.25 5.62
CA TYR A 521 -0.64 -33.17 6.45
C TYR A 521 -1.36 -33.72 7.68
N THR A 522 -1.23 -33.01 8.80
CA THR A 522 -2.15 -33.06 9.94
C THR A 522 -2.83 -31.71 10.14
N PHE A 523 -3.95 -31.66 10.86
CA PHE A 523 -4.77 -30.44 10.99
C PHE A 523 -5.16 -30.19 12.45
N THR A 524 -5.02 -28.95 12.91
CA THR A 524 -5.56 -28.51 14.21
C THR A 524 -6.66 -27.48 13.99
N VAL A 525 -7.77 -27.59 14.70
CA VAL A 525 -8.92 -26.68 14.59
C VAL A 525 -9.09 -25.91 15.90
N ALA A 526 -9.26 -24.59 15.82
CA ALA A 526 -9.66 -23.74 16.94
C ALA A 526 -11.04 -23.14 16.64
N ALA A 527 -11.92 -23.04 17.63
CA ALA A 527 -13.20 -22.35 17.49
C ALA A 527 -13.01 -20.83 17.63
N VAL A 528 -13.90 -20.04 17.01
CA VAL A 528 -13.86 -18.57 17.02
C VAL A 528 -15.19 -18.04 17.55
N ASN A 529 -15.17 -17.08 18.48
CA ASN A 529 -16.32 -16.27 18.89
C ASN A 529 -16.00 -14.77 18.74
N SER A 530 -16.86 -13.87 19.23
CA SER A 530 -16.61 -12.42 19.14
C SER A 530 -15.34 -11.97 19.88
N PHE A 531 -14.92 -12.65 20.95
CA PHE A 531 -13.69 -12.36 21.69
C PHE A 531 -12.42 -12.91 21.01
N GLY A 532 -12.56 -13.72 19.96
CA GLY A 532 -11.46 -14.17 19.10
C GLY A 532 -11.37 -15.69 18.97
N THR A 533 -10.20 -16.15 18.53
CA THR A 533 -9.87 -17.57 18.34
C THR A 533 -9.49 -18.21 19.67
N GLY A 534 -10.11 -19.36 19.96
CA GLY A 534 -9.87 -20.16 21.15
C GLY A 534 -8.63 -21.04 21.06
N ALA A 535 -8.49 -21.94 22.04
CA ALA A 535 -7.45 -22.96 22.00
C ALA A 535 -7.61 -23.89 20.80
N ALA A 536 -6.49 -24.40 20.27
CA ALA A 536 -6.49 -25.39 19.20
C ALA A 536 -6.79 -26.79 19.73
N SER A 537 -7.48 -27.59 18.92
CA SER A 537 -7.64 -29.03 19.12
C SER A 537 -6.30 -29.76 19.10
N PRO A 538 -6.21 -31.00 19.63
CA PRO A 538 -5.20 -31.96 19.20
C PRO A 538 -5.19 -32.09 17.67
N ALA A 539 -4.04 -32.40 17.08
CA ALA A 539 -3.92 -32.58 15.64
C ALA A 539 -4.69 -33.81 15.15
N SER A 540 -5.19 -33.75 13.92
CA SER A 540 -5.75 -34.91 13.21
C SER A 540 -4.72 -36.03 13.07
N ASP A 541 -5.19 -37.23 12.74
CA ASP A 541 -4.33 -38.22 12.12
C ASP A 541 -3.83 -37.73 10.75
N ALA A 542 -2.70 -38.27 10.30
CA ALA A 542 -2.05 -37.83 9.08
C ALA A 542 -2.81 -38.30 7.84
N VAL A 543 -3.07 -37.38 6.90
CA VAL A 543 -3.65 -37.66 5.59
C VAL A 543 -2.72 -37.15 4.50
N VAL A 544 -2.65 -37.88 3.39
CA VAL A 544 -1.98 -37.45 2.17
C VAL A 544 -3.07 -37.04 1.19
N PRO A 545 -3.21 -35.77 0.80
CA PRO A 545 -4.17 -35.34 -0.20
C PRO A 545 -3.83 -36.03 -1.52
N ALA A 546 -4.79 -36.72 -2.11
CA ALA A 546 -4.67 -37.25 -3.45
C ALA A 546 -4.48 -36.08 -4.44
N PRO A 547 -3.85 -36.31 -5.60
CA PRO A 547 -3.79 -35.32 -6.64
C PRO A 547 -5.18 -34.71 -6.95
N SER A 548 -5.25 -33.38 -6.85
CA SER A 548 -6.06 -32.61 -7.78
C SER A 548 -5.76 -33.09 -9.20
N GLY A 549 -6.76 -33.07 -10.09
CA GLY A 549 -6.62 -33.60 -11.46
C GLY A 549 -5.29 -33.20 -12.10
N GLY A 550 -4.62 -34.18 -12.71
CA GLY A 550 -3.20 -34.15 -13.08
C GLY A 550 -2.82 -32.81 -13.70
N ALA A 551 -1.77 -32.20 -13.13
CA ALA A 551 -1.45 -30.78 -13.34
C ALA A 551 -1.44 -30.41 -14.83
N VAL A 552 -2.08 -29.27 -15.13
CA VAL A 552 -2.02 -28.61 -16.44
C VAL A 552 -0.55 -28.53 -16.86
N VAL A 553 -0.19 -29.23 -17.93
CA VAL A 553 1.17 -29.23 -18.45
C VAL A 553 1.34 -27.97 -19.27
N PRO A 554 2.18 -27.00 -18.85
CA PRO A 554 2.49 -25.85 -19.69
C PRO A 554 3.26 -26.34 -20.92
N PRO A 555 3.01 -25.77 -22.11
CA PRO A 555 3.89 -25.98 -23.26
C PRO A 555 5.33 -25.57 -22.90
N ALA A 556 6.31 -26.16 -23.58
CA ALA A 556 7.71 -25.80 -23.43
C ALA A 556 7.95 -24.31 -23.78
N ALA A 557 9.17 -23.82 -23.57
CA ALA A 557 9.57 -22.52 -24.11
C ALA A 557 9.42 -22.45 -25.64
N GLY A 558 9.37 -21.23 -26.18
CA GLY A 558 9.18 -20.96 -27.60
C GLY A 558 7.72 -20.91 -28.05
N LEU A 559 7.50 -21.00 -29.37
CA LEU A 559 6.19 -20.85 -30.01
C LEU A 559 5.46 -22.20 -30.20
N HIS A 560 4.19 -22.23 -29.82
CA HIS A 560 3.28 -23.36 -30.06
C HIS A 560 2.07 -22.92 -30.86
N ARG A 561 1.64 -23.72 -31.85
CA ARG A 561 0.38 -23.52 -32.58
C ARG A 561 -0.57 -24.68 -32.33
N PHE A 562 -1.75 -24.36 -31.83
CA PHE A 562 -2.84 -25.31 -31.64
C PHE A 562 -3.95 -25.01 -32.65
N ASP A 563 -3.84 -25.63 -33.82
CA ASP A 563 -4.82 -25.60 -34.91
C ASP A 563 -5.46 -26.98 -35.13
N GLY A 564 -6.71 -27.00 -35.58
CA GLY A 564 -7.39 -28.18 -36.10
C GLY A 564 -7.76 -28.03 -37.57
N ALA A 565 -8.24 -29.11 -38.19
CA ALA A 565 -8.97 -29.01 -39.47
C ALA A 565 -10.30 -28.25 -39.31
N ASP A 566 -10.85 -28.24 -38.09
CA ASP A 566 -11.90 -27.34 -37.64
C ASP A 566 -11.71 -26.96 -36.16
N ARG A 567 -12.61 -26.13 -35.63
CA ARG A 567 -12.66 -25.70 -34.22
C ARG A 567 -12.85 -26.84 -33.20
N VAL A 568 -13.46 -27.96 -33.59
CA VAL A 568 -13.61 -29.14 -32.73
C VAL A 568 -12.24 -29.83 -32.58
N ALA A 569 -11.55 -30.06 -33.70
CA ALA A 569 -10.19 -30.56 -33.72
C ALA A 569 -9.19 -29.62 -33.01
N THR A 570 -9.36 -28.28 -33.10
CA THR A 570 -8.59 -27.32 -32.29
C THR A 570 -8.77 -27.63 -30.79
N SER A 571 -10.01 -27.75 -30.32
CA SER A 571 -10.30 -27.99 -28.90
C SER A 571 -9.71 -29.31 -28.38
N VAL A 572 -9.77 -30.38 -29.19
CA VAL A 572 -9.14 -31.68 -28.88
C VAL A 572 -7.61 -31.60 -28.90
N ARG A 573 -6.99 -30.81 -29.80
CA ARG A 573 -5.52 -30.64 -29.80
C ARG A 573 -5.04 -29.84 -28.58
N VAL A 574 -5.70 -28.74 -28.24
CA VAL A 574 -5.41 -27.95 -27.03
C VAL A 574 -5.53 -28.82 -25.78
N SER A 575 -6.58 -29.63 -25.70
CA SER A 575 -6.79 -30.59 -24.61
C SER A 575 -5.64 -31.60 -24.48
N LYS A 576 -5.23 -32.24 -25.58
CA LYS A 576 -4.10 -33.20 -25.59
C LYS A 576 -2.76 -32.57 -25.23
N ALA A 577 -2.55 -31.30 -25.57
CA ALA A 577 -1.33 -30.58 -25.22
C ALA A 577 -1.23 -30.24 -23.71
N LEU A 578 -2.34 -29.78 -23.11
CA LEU A 578 -2.37 -29.38 -21.70
C LEU A 578 -2.62 -30.53 -20.72
N PHE A 579 -3.28 -31.59 -21.18
CA PHE A 579 -3.65 -32.77 -20.38
C PHE A 579 -3.17 -34.07 -21.07
N PRO A 580 -1.85 -34.27 -21.27
CA PRO A 580 -1.33 -35.38 -22.07
C PRO A 580 -1.54 -36.76 -21.42
N ALA A 581 -1.54 -36.84 -20.07
CA ALA A 581 -1.80 -38.08 -19.36
C ALA A 581 -3.29 -38.48 -19.42
N ALA A 582 -3.58 -39.77 -19.59
CA ALA A 582 -4.93 -40.30 -19.53
C ALA A 582 -5.45 -40.35 -18.07
N GLY A 583 -6.76 -40.19 -17.87
CA GLY A 583 -7.40 -40.14 -16.55
C GLY A 583 -6.97 -38.95 -15.67
N SER A 584 -6.27 -37.96 -16.25
CA SER A 584 -5.73 -36.82 -15.51
C SER A 584 -6.82 -35.83 -15.07
N ALA A 585 -7.80 -35.54 -15.91
CA ALA A 585 -8.81 -34.54 -15.61
C ALA A 585 -9.89 -35.13 -14.69
N ARG A 586 -10.25 -34.42 -13.60
CA ARG A 586 -11.46 -34.74 -12.80
C ARG A 586 -12.73 -34.07 -13.36
N ALA A 587 -12.59 -33.15 -14.31
CA ALA A 587 -13.70 -32.59 -15.05
C ALA A 587 -13.35 -32.29 -16.50
N VAL A 588 -14.37 -32.24 -17.38
CA VAL A 588 -14.28 -31.69 -18.74
C VAL A 588 -15.44 -30.72 -18.95
N VAL A 589 -15.17 -29.56 -19.56
CA VAL A 589 -16.21 -28.60 -19.96
C VAL A 589 -16.53 -28.82 -21.44
N VAL A 590 -17.80 -29.00 -21.77
CA VAL A 590 -18.29 -29.24 -23.14
C VAL A 590 -19.22 -28.12 -23.55
N ALA A 591 -18.89 -27.45 -24.65
CA ALA A 591 -19.62 -26.31 -25.20
C ALA A 591 -19.96 -26.51 -26.68
N THR A 592 -20.94 -25.73 -27.17
CA THR A 592 -21.34 -25.76 -28.58
C THR A 592 -20.37 -25.01 -29.49
N SER A 593 -20.09 -25.58 -30.65
CA SER A 593 -19.15 -25.03 -31.63
C SER A 593 -19.71 -23.85 -32.46
N THR A 594 -21.00 -23.51 -32.29
CA THR A 594 -21.68 -22.45 -33.06
C THR A 594 -22.28 -21.34 -32.19
N SER A 595 -23.01 -21.67 -31.10
CA SER A 595 -23.69 -20.70 -30.22
C SER A 595 -22.97 -20.50 -28.88
N TYR A 596 -21.70 -20.14 -28.95
CA TYR A 596 -20.73 -20.13 -27.83
C TYR A 596 -20.93 -18.99 -26.80
N ALA A 597 -21.89 -18.07 -26.98
CA ALA A 597 -22.13 -16.95 -26.05
C ALA A 597 -22.44 -17.44 -24.63
N ASP A 598 -23.30 -18.45 -24.51
CA ASP A 598 -23.63 -19.19 -23.29
C ASP A 598 -22.40 -19.83 -22.61
N ALA A 599 -21.32 -20.02 -23.36
CA ALA A 599 -20.09 -20.68 -22.91
C ALA A 599 -18.94 -19.71 -22.56
N LEU A 600 -19.12 -18.38 -22.65
CA LEU A 600 -18.07 -17.39 -22.33
C LEU A 600 -17.55 -17.51 -20.89
N GLY A 601 -18.45 -17.63 -19.92
CA GLY A 601 -18.09 -17.93 -18.52
C GLY A 601 -17.48 -19.33 -18.35
N GLY A 602 -17.72 -20.23 -19.31
CA GLY A 602 -17.19 -21.60 -19.35
C GLY A 602 -15.66 -21.68 -19.36
N ALA A 603 -14.97 -20.71 -19.95
CA ALA A 603 -13.50 -20.62 -19.88
C ALA A 603 -13.01 -20.39 -18.44
N ARG A 604 -13.78 -19.66 -17.62
CA ARG A 604 -13.48 -19.47 -16.20
C ARG A 604 -13.82 -20.72 -15.37
N LEU A 605 -14.86 -21.47 -15.73
CA LEU A 605 -15.18 -22.77 -15.11
C LEU A 605 -14.14 -23.85 -15.44
N ALA A 606 -13.65 -23.89 -16.69
CA ALA A 606 -12.61 -24.80 -17.14
C ALA A 606 -11.33 -24.61 -16.31
N SER A 607 -10.87 -23.37 -16.18
CA SER A 607 -9.71 -23.01 -15.33
C SER A 607 -9.99 -23.16 -13.82
N ALA A 608 -11.23 -22.98 -13.35
CA ALA A 608 -11.59 -23.28 -11.96
C ALA A 608 -11.54 -24.78 -11.63
N SER A 609 -11.75 -25.63 -12.63
CA SER A 609 -11.86 -27.10 -12.48
C SER A 609 -10.58 -27.85 -12.86
N ALA A 610 -9.50 -27.14 -13.24
CA ALA A 610 -8.31 -27.70 -13.91
C ALA A 610 -8.69 -28.63 -15.09
N ALA A 611 -9.55 -28.11 -15.97
CA ALA A 611 -10.22 -28.86 -17.02
C ALA A 611 -10.03 -28.24 -18.42
N PRO A 612 -10.02 -29.05 -19.49
CA PRO A 612 -10.12 -28.54 -20.85
C PRO A 612 -11.56 -28.13 -21.19
N LEU A 613 -11.67 -27.21 -22.16
CA LEU A 613 -12.92 -26.85 -22.82
C LEU A 613 -12.95 -27.47 -24.21
N LEU A 614 -13.82 -28.46 -24.41
CA LEU A 614 -14.05 -29.13 -25.69
C LEU A 614 -15.26 -28.55 -26.40
N LEU A 615 -15.18 -28.42 -27.72
CA LEU A 615 -16.27 -27.97 -28.58
C LEU A 615 -16.94 -29.16 -29.27
N THR A 616 -18.27 -29.15 -29.35
CA THR A 616 -19.06 -30.19 -30.04
C THR A 616 -20.21 -29.56 -30.84
N GLY A 617 -20.79 -30.31 -31.78
CA GLY A 617 -21.97 -29.89 -32.55
C GLY A 617 -23.22 -29.77 -31.68
N THR A 618 -24.16 -28.93 -32.10
CA THR A 618 -25.44 -28.70 -31.39
C THR A 618 -26.29 -29.96 -31.26
N GLY A 619 -26.41 -30.73 -32.35
CA GLY A 619 -27.28 -31.91 -32.43
C GLY A 619 -26.62 -33.22 -32.01
N THR A 620 -25.31 -33.37 -32.25
CA THR A 620 -24.58 -34.66 -32.18
C THR A 620 -23.22 -34.48 -31.54
N LEU A 621 -22.82 -35.45 -30.70
CA LEU A 621 -21.48 -35.53 -30.10
C LEU A 621 -20.47 -36.06 -31.13
N GLN A 622 -19.43 -35.28 -31.49
CA GLN A 622 -18.37 -35.76 -32.37
C GLN A 622 -17.60 -36.93 -31.74
N ALA A 623 -17.20 -37.91 -32.56
CA ALA A 623 -16.44 -39.09 -32.13
C ALA A 623 -15.11 -38.71 -31.45
N ASP A 624 -14.38 -37.73 -31.98
CA ASP A 624 -13.11 -37.26 -31.39
C ASP A 624 -13.31 -36.63 -30.00
N VAL A 625 -14.42 -35.92 -29.78
CA VAL A 625 -14.78 -35.35 -28.48
C VAL A 625 -15.16 -36.47 -27.50
N ALA A 626 -15.95 -37.44 -27.94
CA ALA A 626 -16.30 -38.62 -27.14
C ALA A 626 -15.05 -39.44 -26.72
N ALA A 627 -14.10 -39.61 -27.64
CA ALA A 627 -12.84 -40.30 -27.39
C ALA A 627 -11.92 -39.49 -26.47
N GLU A 628 -11.83 -38.17 -26.66
CA GLU A 628 -11.01 -37.29 -25.82
C GLU A 628 -11.57 -37.18 -24.39
N VAL A 629 -12.89 -37.05 -24.20
CA VAL A 629 -13.52 -37.12 -22.87
C VAL A 629 -13.16 -38.45 -22.18
N LYS A 630 -13.28 -39.58 -22.89
CA LYS A 630 -12.89 -40.90 -22.35
C LYS A 630 -11.41 -41.04 -22.02
N ARG A 631 -10.52 -40.39 -22.78
CA ARG A 631 -9.08 -40.38 -22.51
C ARG A 631 -8.74 -39.54 -21.28
N LEU A 632 -9.33 -38.35 -21.17
CA LEU A 632 -9.05 -37.36 -20.13
C LEU A 632 -9.59 -37.76 -18.77
N LEU A 633 -10.86 -38.16 -18.72
CA LEU A 633 -11.69 -38.04 -17.53
C LEU A 633 -11.50 -39.26 -16.64
N ALA A 634 -11.02 -39.01 -15.41
CA ALA A 634 -10.99 -39.98 -14.33
C ALA A 634 -12.34 -40.70 -14.17
N GLU A 635 -12.35 -41.95 -13.70
CA GLU A 635 -13.55 -42.79 -13.75
C GLU A 635 -14.79 -42.14 -13.10
N ASP A 636 -14.61 -41.40 -12.01
CA ASP A 636 -15.64 -40.68 -11.23
C ASP A 636 -15.89 -39.23 -11.68
N GLY A 637 -15.29 -38.81 -12.80
CA GLY A 637 -15.19 -37.41 -13.20
C GLY A 637 -16.49 -36.74 -13.66
N THR A 638 -16.50 -35.41 -13.62
CA THR A 638 -17.67 -34.58 -13.98
C THR A 638 -17.60 -34.04 -15.41
N VAL A 639 -18.67 -34.16 -16.19
CA VAL A 639 -18.80 -33.48 -17.49
C VAL A 639 -19.74 -32.28 -17.33
N TYR A 640 -19.23 -31.06 -17.50
CA TYR A 640 -20.03 -29.84 -17.49
C TYR A 640 -20.54 -29.52 -18.90
N VAL A 641 -21.85 -29.59 -19.11
CA VAL A 641 -22.50 -29.28 -20.40
C VAL A 641 -23.03 -27.85 -20.34
N LEU A 642 -22.52 -26.95 -21.21
CA LEU A 642 -22.87 -25.53 -21.17
C LEU A 642 -24.01 -25.15 -22.12
N GLY A 643 -24.91 -24.31 -21.63
CA GLY A 643 -26.04 -23.77 -22.39
C GLY A 643 -27.27 -24.68 -22.37
N GLY A 644 -28.41 -24.10 -22.76
CA GLY A 644 -29.69 -24.81 -22.78
C GLY A 644 -29.78 -25.93 -23.85
N PRO A 645 -30.90 -26.67 -23.93
CA PRO A 645 -31.08 -27.74 -24.92
C PRO A 645 -30.97 -27.30 -26.38
N GLY A 646 -31.13 -26.00 -26.69
CA GLY A 646 -30.89 -25.43 -28.01
C GLY A 646 -29.41 -25.17 -28.34
N ALA A 647 -28.54 -25.03 -27.33
CA ALA A 647 -27.10 -24.90 -27.51
C ALA A 647 -26.44 -26.27 -27.69
N LEU A 648 -26.77 -27.23 -26.80
CA LEU A 648 -26.36 -28.62 -26.86
C LEU A 648 -27.56 -29.53 -26.56
N SER A 649 -27.93 -30.37 -27.54
CA SER A 649 -29.17 -31.16 -27.50
C SER A 649 -29.22 -32.20 -26.38
N ALA A 650 -30.42 -32.71 -26.08
CA ALA A 650 -30.57 -33.86 -25.18
C ALA A 650 -29.85 -35.12 -25.72
N PRO A 651 -29.88 -35.45 -27.04
CA PRO A 651 -29.00 -36.46 -27.61
C PRO A 651 -27.50 -36.30 -27.31
N VAL A 652 -26.94 -35.08 -27.36
CA VAL A 652 -25.52 -34.84 -26.98
C VAL A 652 -25.29 -35.20 -25.51
N GLU A 653 -26.18 -34.78 -24.61
CA GLU A 653 -26.06 -35.07 -23.18
C GLU A 653 -26.22 -36.57 -22.86
N SER A 654 -27.15 -37.25 -23.53
CA SER A 654 -27.30 -38.70 -23.43
C SER A 654 -26.08 -39.45 -23.97
N ALA A 655 -25.48 -38.98 -25.07
CA ALA A 655 -24.24 -39.56 -25.60
C ALA A 655 -23.05 -39.37 -24.63
N LEU A 656 -22.96 -38.22 -23.95
CA LEU A 656 -21.96 -37.98 -22.90
C LEU A 656 -22.16 -38.90 -21.68
N LYS A 657 -23.41 -39.10 -21.25
CA LYS A 657 -23.77 -40.06 -20.17
C LYS A 657 -23.46 -41.51 -20.56
N ALA A 658 -23.61 -41.86 -21.84
CA ALA A 658 -23.28 -43.19 -22.37
C ALA A 658 -21.76 -43.45 -22.50
N LEU A 659 -20.89 -42.48 -22.22
CA LEU A 659 -19.44 -42.71 -22.24
C LEU A 659 -18.97 -43.57 -21.06
N SER A 660 -19.50 -43.34 -19.86
CA SER A 660 -19.27 -44.16 -18.66
C SER A 660 -20.40 -43.95 -17.67
N ALA A 661 -20.95 -45.04 -17.12
CA ALA A 661 -21.98 -44.99 -16.07
C ALA A 661 -21.50 -44.36 -14.75
N LYS A 662 -20.18 -44.14 -14.59
CA LYS A 662 -19.58 -43.46 -13.44
C LYS A 662 -19.43 -41.94 -13.62
N TYR A 663 -19.57 -41.41 -14.85
CA TYR A 663 -19.39 -39.98 -15.12
C TYR A 663 -20.58 -39.13 -14.65
N VAL A 664 -20.31 -38.04 -13.93
CA VAL A 664 -21.32 -37.12 -13.43
C VAL A 664 -21.57 -36.00 -14.46
N VAL A 665 -22.54 -36.18 -15.34
CA VAL A 665 -22.89 -35.18 -16.36
C VAL A 665 -23.82 -34.11 -15.78
N LYS A 666 -23.34 -32.86 -15.67
CA LYS A 666 -24.05 -31.70 -15.11
C LYS A 666 -24.27 -30.64 -16.19
N ARG A 667 -25.52 -30.28 -16.47
CA ARG A 667 -25.82 -29.12 -17.34
C ARG A 667 -25.81 -27.83 -16.54
N LEU A 668 -25.20 -26.78 -17.09
CA LEU A 668 -25.23 -25.41 -16.57
C LEU A 668 -25.89 -24.50 -17.61
N SER A 669 -27.12 -24.09 -17.31
CA SER A 669 -27.99 -23.35 -18.24
C SER A 669 -29.07 -22.57 -17.47
N GLY A 670 -29.36 -21.36 -17.92
CA GLY A 670 -30.55 -20.59 -17.53
C GLY A 670 -31.54 -20.46 -18.69
N GLY A 671 -32.55 -19.60 -18.53
CA GLY A 671 -33.51 -19.28 -19.60
C GLY A 671 -32.92 -18.45 -20.76
N ASP A 672 -31.78 -17.80 -20.53
CA ASP A 672 -31.00 -17.05 -21.52
C ASP A 672 -29.49 -17.16 -21.22
N ARG A 673 -28.67 -16.45 -22.01
CA ARG A 673 -27.20 -16.38 -21.85
C ARG A 673 -26.75 -15.73 -20.54
N TYR A 674 -27.55 -14.80 -20.00
CA TYR A 674 -27.23 -14.05 -18.79
C TYR A 674 -27.42 -14.95 -17.56
N ALA A 675 -28.59 -15.57 -17.44
CA ALA A 675 -28.89 -16.59 -16.45
C ALA A 675 -27.97 -17.83 -16.58
N THR A 676 -27.57 -18.21 -17.80
CA THR A 676 -26.53 -19.24 -18.01
C THR A 676 -25.18 -18.81 -17.44
N SER A 677 -24.75 -17.56 -17.65
CA SER A 677 -23.53 -17.04 -17.03
C SER A 677 -23.59 -17.03 -15.50
N ILE A 678 -24.77 -16.80 -14.91
CA ILE A 678 -24.97 -16.91 -13.46
C ILE A 678 -24.83 -18.37 -12.98
N ALA A 679 -25.49 -19.33 -13.67
CA ALA A 679 -25.36 -20.75 -13.35
C ALA A 679 -23.90 -21.24 -13.43
N ILE A 680 -23.09 -20.67 -14.33
CA ILE A 680 -21.66 -20.95 -14.43
C ILE A 680 -20.86 -20.24 -13.32
N ALA A 681 -21.17 -18.99 -12.99
CA ALA A 681 -20.51 -18.24 -11.93
C ALA A 681 -20.75 -18.84 -10.53
N ASP A 682 -21.97 -19.30 -10.23
CA ASP A 682 -22.27 -20.04 -9.00
C ASP A 682 -21.53 -21.40 -8.98
N ALA A 683 -21.40 -22.09 -10.12
CA ALA A 683 -20.64 -23.34 -10.24
C ALA A 683 -19.12 -23.17 -10.08
N VAL A 684 -18.57 -21.96 -10.28
CA VAL A 684 -17.16 -21.62 -9.99
C VAL A 684 -16.92 -21.42 -8.48
N ALA A 685 -17.97 -21.12 -7.71
CA ALA A 685 -17.91 -20.95 -6.24
C ALA A 685 -16.79 -20.01 -5.75
N ALA A 686 -16.60 -18.87 -6.43
CA ALA A 686 -15.54 -17.91 -6.12
C ALA A 686 -15.70 -17.24 -4.73
N PRO A 687 -14.60 -16.81 -4.09
CA PRO A 687 -14.64 -16.12 -2.80
C PRO A 687 -15.51 -14.86 -2.80
N ALA A 688 -16.16 -14.57 -1.66
CA ALA A 688 -16.97 -13.37 -1.44
C ALA A 688 -16.19 -12.03 -1.53
N THR A 689 -14.86 -12.08 -1.65
CA THR A 689 -13.97 -10.94 -1.86
C THR A 689 -13.47 -10.79 -3.30
N ALA A 690 -13.67 -11.79 -4.16
CA ALA A 690 -13.10 -11.84 -5.50
C ALA A 690 -13.79 -10.85 -6.48
N PRO A 691 -13.12 -10.36 -7.54
CA PRO A 691 -13.74 -9.45 -8.50
C PRO A 691 -14.82 -10.13 -9.35
N ILE A 692 -15.85 -9.36 -9.72
CA ILE A 692 -16.90 -9.78 -10.66
C ILE A 692 -16.66 -9.05 -11.98
N TYR A 693 -16.19 -9.77 -13.00
CA TYR A 693 -15.98 -9.21 -14.32
C TYR A 693 -17.28 -9.20 -15.09
N LEU A 694 -17.84 -8.01 -15.28
CA LEU A 694 -19.08 -7.79 -16.00
C LEU A 694 -18.74 -7.58 -17.48
N ALA A 695 -19.03 -8.56 -18.33
CA ALA A 695 -18.70 -8.53 -19.76
C ALA A 695 -19.97 -8.47 -20.63
N SER A 696 -19.84 -7.96 -21.85
CA SER A 696 -21.00 -7.89 -22.76
C SER A 696 -21.39 -9.28 -23.28
N GLY A 697 -22.66 -9.64 -23.09
CA GLY A 697 -23.29 -10.83 -23.71
C GLY A 697 -23.72 -10.61 -25.16
N THR A 698 -23.37 -9.47 -25.79
CA THR A 698 -23.64 -9.15 -27.20
C THR A 698 -22.37 -8.73 -27.96
N ALA A 699 -21.45 -8.01 -27.32
CA ALA A 699 -20.09 -7.75 -27.78
C ALA A 699 -19.10 -8.78 -27.22
N TYR A 700 -19.27 -10.04 -27.62
CA TYR A 700 -18.59 -11.22 -27.08
C TYR A 700 -17.05 -11.15 -26.90
N PRO A 701 -16.27 -10.49 -27.79
CA PRO A 701 -14.81 -10.44 -27.68
C PRO A 701 -14.27 -9.87 -26.36
N ASP A 702 -14.97 -8.91 -25.76
CA ASP A 702 -14.59 -8.32 -24.46
C ASP A 702 -14.63 -9.38 -23.34
N GLY A 703 -15.56 -10.34 -23.44
CA GLY A 703 -15.65 -11.51 -22.55
C GLY A 703 -14.59 -12.60 -22.81
N LEU A 704 -14.03 -12.68 -24.02
CA LEU A 704 -13.03 -13.70 -24.37
C LEU A 704 -11.66 -13.40 -23.77
N ALA A 705 -11.24 -12.14 -23.70
CA ALA A 705 -9.97 -11.78 -23.07
C ALA A 705 -10.00 -11.96 -21.53
N VAL A 706 -11.13 -11.62 -20.89
CA VAL A 706 -11.19 -11.48 -19.43
C VAL A 706 -11.25 -12.78 -18.64
N SER A 707 -11.75 -13.90 -19.19
CA SER A 707 -11.88 -15.15 -18.42
C SER A 707 -10.54 -15.68 -17.87
N ALA A 708 -9.42 -15.41 -18.56
CA ALA A 708 -8.08 -15.72 -18.04
C ALA A 708 -7.63 -14.76 -16.91
N LEU A 709 -7.99 -13.47 -16.99
CA LEU A 709 -7.75 -12.52 -15.89
C LEU A 709 -8.59 -12.88 -14.65
N ALA A 710 -9.84 -13.33 -14.86
CA ALA A 710 -10.71 -13.84 -13.81
C ALA A 710 -10.17 -15.12 -13.16
N ALA A 711 -9.48 -15.99 -13.91
CA ALA A 711 -8.74 -17.11 -13.33
C ALA A 711 -7.60 -16.60 -12.43
N ARG A 712 -6.79 -15.66 -12.93
CA ARG A 712 -5.64 -15.07 -12.20
C ARG A 712 -6.04 -14.34 -10.93
N THR A 713 -7.17 -13.63 -10.90
CA THR A 713 -7.64 -12.89 -9.70
C THR A 713 -8.63 -13.70 -8.83
N GLY A 714 -8.91 -14.95 -9.20
CA GLY A 714 -9.90 -15.80 -8.52
C GLY A 714 -11.37 -15.41 -8.77
N GLY A 715 -11.64 -14.34 -9.51
CA GLY A 715 -12.98 -13.81 -9.80
C GLY A 715 -13.88 -14.67 -10.68
N VAL A 716 -15.04 -14.13 -11.04
CA VAL A 716 -16.02 -14.74 -11.96
C VAL A 716 -16.29 -13.84 -13.17
N VAL A 717 -16.79 -14.42 -14.26
CA VAL A 717 -17.27 -13.67 -15.44
C VAL A 717 -18.78 -13.79 -15.50
N VAL A 718 -19.45 -12.64 -15.51
CA VAL A 718 -20.91 -12.50 -15.58
C VAL A 718 -21.25 -11.68 -16.83
N LEU A 719 -22.26 -12.12 -17.58
CA LEU A 719 -22.69 -11.43 -18.79
C LEU A 719 -23.77 -10.37 -18.49
N THR A 720 -23.73 -9.26 -19.23
CA THR A 720 -24.77 -8.23 -19.24
C THR A 720 -25.11 -7.80 -20.66
N GLU A 721 -26.32 -7.29 -20.86
CA GLU A 721 -26.61 -6.38 -21.96
C GLU A 721 -26.27 -4.94 -21.56
N GLY A 722 -26.19 -4.04 -22.52
CA GLY A 722 -25.93 -2.62 -22.31
C GLY A 722 -26.73 -1.76 -23.29
N PRO A 723 -27.31 -0.62 -22.87
CA PRO A 723 -27.09 0.05 -21.57
C PRO A 723 -27.94 -0.50 -20.41
N VAL A 724 -28.93 -1.37 -20.65
CA VAL A 724 -29.84 -1.88 -19.61
C VAL A 724 -29.37 -3.23 -19.07
N MET A 725 -29.15 -3.31 -17.76
CA MET A 725 -28.72 -4.57 -17.12
C MET A 725 -29.88 -5.60 -17.05
N PRO A 726 -29.68 -6.84 -17.52
CA PRO A 726 -30.68 -7.93 -17.45
C PRO A 726 -31.04 -8.31 -16.01
N THR A 727 -32.26 -8.82 -15.81
CA THR A 727 -32.79 -9.13 -14.46
C THR A 727 -31.96 -10.18 -13.72
N ALA A 728 -31.50 -11.25 -14.39
CA ALA A 728 -30.64 -12.27 -13.77
C ALA A 728 -29.28 -11.70 -13.34
N THR A 729 -28.68 -10.86 -14.18
CA THR A 729 -27.43 -10.14 -13.90
C THR A 729 -27.59 -9.18 -12.72
N ARG A 730 -28.67 -8.39 -12.69
CA ARG A 730 -28.96 -7.46 -11.59
C ARG A 730 -29.15 -8.19 -10.27
N ALA A 731 -30.00 -9.22 -10.23
CA ALA A 731 -30.25 -10.00 -9.02
C ALA A 731 -28.99 -10.69 -8.48
N TYR A 732 -28.07 -11.12 -9.36
CA TYR A 732 -26.78 -11.66 -8.94
C TYR A 732 -25.88 -10.57 -8.30
N LEU A 733 -25.79 -9.39 -8.91
CA LEU A 733 -25.01 -8.29 -8.35
C LEU A 733 -25.64 -7.76 -7.04
N GLU A 734 -26.96 -7.65 -6.93
CA GLU A 734 -27.65 -7.29 -5.69
C GLU A 734 -27.39 -8.31 -4.55
N LYS A 735 -27.35 -9.61 -4.88
CA LYS A 735 -27.06 -10.69 -3.92
C LYS A 735 -25.59 -10.72 -3.48
N HIS A 736 -24.64 -10.42 -4.37
CA HIS A 736 -23.21 -10.68 -4.14
C HIS A 736 -22.36 -9.41 -4.00
N ASP A 737 -22.61 -8.36 -4.76
CA ASP A 737 -21.86 -7.09 -4.78
C ASP A 737 -22.81 -5.88 -4.86
N PRO A 738 -23.73 -5.69 -3.89
CA PRO A 738 -24.85 -4.72 -3.99
C PRO A 738 -24.41 -3.26 -4.15
N THR A 739 -23.18 -2.93 -3.76
CA THR A 739 -22.59 -1.60 -3.96
C THR A 739 -21.89 -1.43 -5.31
N GLY A 740 -21.56 -2.53 -6.01
CA GLY A 740 -20.63 -2.55 -7.13
C GLY A 740 -19.15 -2.49 -6.73
N ALA A 741 -18.82 -2.65 -5.44
CA ALA A 741 -17.48 -2.48 -4.90
C ALA A 741 -16.46 -3.54 -5.35
N ARG A 742 -16.87 -4.63 -6.00
CA ARG A 742 -16.01 -5.66 -6.63
C ARG A 742 -16.23 -5.79 -8.13
N THR A 743 -17.19 -5.06 -8.70
CA THR A 743 -17.56 -5.12 -10.12
C THR A 743 -16.49 -4.44 -10.98
N VAL A 744 -16.10 -5.13 -12.07
CA VAL A 744 -15.12 -4.68 -13.07
C VAL A 744 -15.78 -4.78 -14.45
N PRO A 745 -16.29 -3.66 -15.01
CA PRO A 745 -16.90 -3.67 -16.34
C PRO A 745 -15.85 -3.85 -17.43
N VAL A 746 -16.14 -4.68 -18.44
CA VAL A 746 -15.24 -4.96 -19.57
C VAL A 746 -16.01 -4.80 -20.88
N GLY A 747 -15.52 -3.88 -21.72
CA GLY A 747 -16.21 -3.41 -22.92
C GLY A 747 -17.23 -2.30 -22.64
N GLY A 748 -17.42 -1.42 -23.63
CA GLY A 748 -18.31 -0.25 -23.53
C GLY A 748 -19.76 -0.56 -23.11
N PRO A 749 -20.43 -1.59 -23.67
CA PRO A 749 -21.79 -1.95 -23.25
C PRO A 749 -21.89 -2.36 -21.78
N ALA A 750 -20.89 -3.06 -21.24
CA ALA A 750 -20.89 -3.47 -19.83
C ALA A 750 -20.60 -2.29 -18.90
N ALA A 751 -19.75 -1.34 -19.31
CA ALA A 751 -19.56 -0.09 -18.57
C ALA A 751 -20.84 0.76 -18.53
N ALA A 752 -21.59 0.83 -19.65
CA ALA A 752 -22.89 1.50 -19.70
C ALA A 752 -23.94 0.83 -18.79
N ALA A 753 -23.93 -0.50 -18.69
CA ALA A 753 -24.80 -1.23 -17.76
C ALA A 753 -24.39 -1.03 -16.29
N ALA A 754 -23.09 -1.05 -15.99
CA ALA A 754 -22.57 -0.80 -14.64
C ALA A 754 -22.79 0.64 -14.16
N ALA A 755 -22.97 1.60 -15.06
CA ALA A 755 -23.37 2.96 -14.72
C ALA A 755 -24.78 3.05 -14.08
N GLN A 756 -25.57 1.97 -14.12
CA GLN A 756 -26.85 1.85 -13.42
C GLN A 756 -26.71 1.41 -11.94
N LEU A 757 -25.51 1.07 -11.46
CA LEU A 757 -25.28 0.59 -10.10
C LEU A 757 -25.09 1.73 -9.09
N PRO A 758 -25.43 1.54 -7.79
CA PRO A 758 -25.48 2.62 -6.80
C PRO A 758 -24.19 3.42 -6.60
N THR A 759 -23.01 2.86 -6.89
CA THR A 759 -21.72 3.56 -6.79
C THR A 759 -20.99 3.71 -8.12
N ALA A 760 -21.72 3.89 -9.25
CA ALA A 760 -21.16 4.05 -10.61
C ALA A 760 -19.84 4.86 -10.71
N ALA A 761 -19.72 5.98 -9.98
CA ALA A 761 -18.51 6.80 -9.94
C ALA A 761 -17.26 6.10 -9.34
N ALA A 762 -17.44 5.16 -8.41
CA ALA A 762 -16.37 4.32 -7.85
C ALA A 762 -16.05 3.09 -8.72
N ILE A 763 -16.95 2.72 -9.63
CA ILE A 763 -16.77 1.61 -10.58
C ILE A 763 -15.99 2.08 -11.82
N ALA A 764 -16.29 3.29 -12.32
CA ALA A 764 -15.71 3.82 -13.56
C ALA A 764 -14.15 3.76 -13.64
N PRO A 765 -13.36 4.06 -12.58
CA PRO A 765 -11.89 3.96 -12.61
C PRO A 765 -11.34 2.53 -12.78
N ARG A 766 -12.21 1.51 -12.78
CA ARG A 766 -11.84 0.09 -12.89
C ARG A 766 -12.26 -0.52 -14.23
N ALA A 767 -13.03 0.21 -15.05
CA ALA A 767 -13.60 -0.31 -16.28
C ALA A 767 -12.51 -0.52 -17.34
N LEU A 768 -12.48 -1.71 -17.94
CA LEU A 768 -11.58 -2.09 -19.02
C LEU A 768 -12.30 -1.88 -20.35
N VAL A 769 -12.26 -0.64 -20.85
CA VAL A 769 -12.95 -0.23 -22.07
C VAL A 769 -11.93 0.31 -23.06
N GLY A 770 -11.61 -0.48 -24.09
CA GLY A 770 -10.80 -0.03 -25.21
C GLY A 770 -11.64 0.67 -26.28
N ALA A 771 -10.96 1.27 -27.26
CA ALA A 771 -11.59 1.81 -28.46
C ALA A 771 -12.23 0.70 -29.34
N ASP A 772 -11.67 -0.51 -29.28
CA ASP A 772 -12.21 -1.72 -29.91
C ASP A 772 -11.86 -2.98 -29.09
N ARG A 773 -12.21 -4.17 -29.62
CA ARG A 773 -11.96 -5.47 -28.99
C ARG A 773 -10.48 -5.82 -28.79
N TYR A 774 -9.58 -5.33 -29.64
CA TYR A 774 -8.14 -5.56 -29.53
C TYR A 774 -7.56 -4.64 -28.45
N ASP A 775 -8.08 -3.42 -28.35
CA ASP A 775 -7.73 -2.46 -27.30
C ASP A 775 -8.29 -2.85 -25.92
N THR A 776 -9.51 -3.39 -25.83
CA THR A 776 -10.01 -4.02 -24.60
C THR A 776 -9.14 -5.22 -24.21
N ALA A 777 -8.75 -6.07 -25.16
CA ALA A 777 -7.85 -7.21 -24.89
C ALA A 777 -6.46 -6.74 -24.41
N ARG A 778 -5.92 -5.65 -24.95
CA ARG A 778 -4.70 -4.99 -24.45
C ARG A 778 -4.87 -4.55 -22.99
N LEU A 779 -5.93 -3.82 -22.66
CA LEU A 779 -6.18 -3.35 -21.29
C LEU A 779 -6.33 -4.51 -20.28
N VAL A 780 -7.01 -5.59 -20.68
CA VAL A 780 -7.10 -6.83 -19.90
C VAL A 780 -5.71 -7.46 -19.70
N ALA A 781 -4.88 -7.52 -20.74
CA ALA A 781 -3.54 -8.09 -20.68
C ALA A 781 -2.56 -7.26 -19.84
N GLU A 782 -2.57 -5.93 -19.97
CA GLU A 782 -1.79 -5.01 -19.14
C GLU A 782 -2.15 -5.17 -17.65
N ARG A 783 -3.41 -5.51 -17.34
CA ARG A 783 -3.82 -5.78 -15.96
C ARG A 783 -3.17 -7.03 -15.37
N PHE A 784 -2.71 -8.01 -16.15
CA PHE A 784 -1.95 -9.16 -15.60
C PHE A 784 -0.67 -8.73 -14.90
N VAL A 785 0.04 -7.71 -15.41
CA VAL A 785 1.31 -7.23 -14.85
C VAL A 785 1.13 -6.68 -13.43
N THR A 786 -0.05 -6.14 -13.12
CA THR A 786 -0.39 -5.56 -11.81
C THR A 786 -1.36 -6.40 -10.98
N ALA A 787 -1.91 -7.49 -11.53
CA ALA A 787 -2.83 -8.37 -10.83
C ALA A 787 -2.07 -9.39 -9.96
N PRO A 788 -2.39 -9.53 -8.66
CA PRO A 788 -1.92 -10.64 -7.85
C PRO A 788 -2.42 -11.99 -8.39
N ALA A 789 -1.74 -13.07 -8.00
CA ALA A 789 -2.25 -14.43 -8.16
C ALA A 789 -3.17 -14.80 -6.96
N PRO A 790 -4.04 -15.82 -7.06
CA PRO A 790 -4.97 -16.15 -5.98
C PRO A 790 -4.19 -16.59 -4.73
N GLY A 791 -4.43 -15.93 -3.59
CA GLY A 791 -3.73 -16.19 -2.33
C GLY A 791 -2.34 -15.56 -2.19
N SER A 792 -1.86 -14.78 -3.18
CA SER A 792 -0.61 -14.01 -3.09
C SER A 792 -0.89 -12.51 -3.03
N PRO A 793 -0.23 -11.71 -2.16
CA PRO A 793 -0.29 -10.25 -2.25
C PRO A 793 0.54 -9.70 -3.42
N THR A 794 1.51 -10.47 -3.92
CA THR A 794 2.50 -10.03 -4.92
C THR A 794 2.09 -10.46 -6.33
N PRO A 795 2.19 -9.59 -7.36
CA PRO A 795 2.00 -9.97 -8.76
C PRO A 795 3.04 -11.02 -9.22
N ALA A 796 2.57 -12.11 -9.83
CA ALA A 796 3.44 -13.14 -10.40
C ALA A 796 3.88 -12.78 -11.84
N PRO A 797 5.13 -13.07 -12.26
CA PRO A 797 5.57 -12.83 -13.63
C PRO A 797 4.71 -13.59 -14.65
N VAL A 798 4.42 -12.95 -15.79
CA VAL A 798 3.71 -13.59 -16.91
C VAL A 798 4.71 -14.40 -17.73
N LYS A 799 4.57 -15.73 -17.76
CA LYS A 799 5.46 -16.64 -18.51
C LYS A 799 4.93 -17.04 -19.88
N VAL A 800 3.61 -17.12 -20.03
CA VAL A 800 2.94 -17.57 -21.26
C VAL A 800 1.99 -16.47 -21.76
N VAL A 801 1.97 -16.22 -23.07
CA VAL A 801 1.01 -15.33 -23.72
C VAL A 801 0.29 -16.07 -24.85
N GLY A 802 -1.03 -15.89 -24.94
CA GLY A 802 -1.86 -16.47 -25.99
C GLY A 802 -2.24 -15.47 -27.08
N LEU A 803 -2.39 -15.94 -28.32
CA LEU A 803 -2.92 -15.19 -29.46
C LEU A 803 -4.09 -15.95 -30.09
N ALA A 804 -5.23 -15.29 -30.29
CA ALA A 804 -6.40 -15.88 -30.92
C ALA A 804 -7.10 -14.93 -31.93
N PRO A 805 -7.85 -15.48 -32.90
CA PRO A 805 -8.57 -14.68 -33.88
C PRO A 805 -9.74 -13.89 -33.25
N GLY A 806 -9.74 -12.57 -33.41
CA GLY A 806 -10.77 -11.68 -32.88
C GLY A 806 -12.14 -11.76 -33.58
N GLN A 807 -12.25 -12.57 -34.65
CA GLN A 807 -13.50 -12.80 -35.42
C GLN A 807 -13.93 -14.28 -35.42
N ASN A 808 -13.02 -15.25 -35.26
CA ASN A 808 -13.35 -16.68 -35.19
C ASN A 808 -13.41 -17.13 -33.73
N TRP A 809 -14.50 -16.73 -33.09
CA TRP A 809 -14.67 -16.74 -31.64
C TRP A 809 -14.57 -18.10 -30.91
N PRO A 810 -14.95 -19.26 -31.50
CA PRO A 810 -14.83 -20.55 -30.80
C PRO A 810 -13.38 -20.96 -30.51
N ASP A 811 -12.43 -20.74 -31.43
CA ASP A 811 -11.01 -21.02 -31.17
C ASP A 811 -10.45 -20.07 -30.10
N ALA A 812 -10.91 -18.82 -30.06
CA ALA A 812 -10.60 -17.86 -29.00
C ALA A 812 -11.22 -18.23 -27.63
N LEU A 813 -12.38 -18.89 -27.60
CA LEU A 813 -12.97 -19.41 -26.35
C LEU A 813 -12.14 -20.56 -25.77
N VAL A 814 -11.72 -21.51 -26.64
CA VAL A 814 -10.79 -22.58 -26.27
C VAL A 814 -9.47 -21.98 -25.79
N GLY A 815 -8.92 -21.00 -26.51
CA GLY A 815 -7.73 -20.25 -26.11
C GLY A 815 -7.87 -19.54 -24.77
N SER A 816 -9.05 -18.99 -24.46
CA SER A 816 -9.33 -18.34 -23.17
C SER A 816 -9.34 -19.34 -22.01
N ALA A 817 -9.93 -20.53 -22.21
CA ALA A 817 -9.90 -21.61 -21.24
C ALA A 817 -8.47 -22.14 -21.02
N ALA A 818 -7.69 -22.29 -22.09
CA ALA A 818 -6.28 -22.69 -22.04
C ALA A 818 -5.42 -21.65 -21.29
N MET A 819 -5.51 -20.37 -21.67
CA MET A 819 -4.72 -19.30 -21.05
C MET A 819 -5.11 -19.06 -19.58
N GLY A 820 -6.38 -19.28 -19.21
CA GLY A 820 -6.81 -19.29 -17.80
C GLY A 820 -6.20 -20.45 -16.99
N ASN A 821 -6.07 -21.64 -17.58
CA ASN A 821 -5.35 -22.78 -16.98
C ASN A 821 -3.82 -22.52 -16.90
N LEU A 822 -3.26 -21.73 -17.82
CA LEU A 822 -1.84 -21.36 -17.87
C LEU A 822 -1.49 -20.04 -17.12
N ALA A 823 -2.46 -19.41 -16.46
CA ALA A 823 -2.34 -18.13 -15.74
C ALA A 823 -1.78 -16.94 -16.56
N GLY A 824 -1.89 -16.99 -17.90
CA GLY A 824 -1.40 -15.97 -18.83
C GLY A 824 -2.53 -15.22 -19.56
N PRO A 825 -2.26 -14.06 -20.18
CA PRO A 825 -3.24 -13.30 -20.94
C PRO A 825 -3.53 -13.90 -22.31
N LEU A 826 -4.78 -13.78 -22.76
CA LEU A 826 -5.17 -14.01 -24.15
C LEU A 826 -5.27 -12.67 -24.89
N LEU A 827 -4.47 -12.53 -25.95
CA LEU A 827 -4.56 -11.42 -26.91
C LEU A 827 -5.41 -11.81 -28.11
N LEU A 828 -6.10 -10.82 -28.69
CA LEU A 828 -6.89 -10.97 -29.92
C LEU A 828 -6.17 -10.30 -31.10
N ASN A 829 -6.34 -10.84 -32.31
CA ASN A 829 -5.79 -10.24 -33.53
C ASN A 829 -6.67 -10.50 -34.78
N ILE A 830 -6.40 -9.79 -35.88
CA ILE A 830 -7.01 -9.99 -37.20
C ILE A 830 -6.00 -9.62 -38.31
N GLY A 831 -6.03 -10.36 -39.42
CA GLY A 831 -5.22 -10.09 -40.63
C GLY A 831 -3.76 -10.54 -40.54
N ASP A 832 -2.97 -10.17 -41.55
CA ASP A 832 -1.57 -10.56 -41.75
C ASP A 832 -0.55 -9.86 -40.83
N THR A 833 -0.98 -8.95 -39.97
CA THR A 833 -0.11 -8.19 -39.06
C THR A 833 -0.69 -8.11 -37.66
N LEU A 834 0.16 -7.83 -36.67
CA LEU A 834 -0.29 -7.52 -35.32
C LEU A 834 -0.99 -6.16 -35.30
N GLN A 835 -2.22 -6.13 -34.79
CA GLN A 835 -2.94 -4.89 -34.53
C GLN A 835 -2.16 -4.00 -33.55
N PRO A 836 -2.24 -2.65 -33.65
CA PRO A 836 -1.44 -1.75 -32.82
C PRO A 836 -1.61 -2.00 -31.31
N ALA A 837 -2.84 -2.25 -30.86
CA ALA A 837 -3.12 -2.60 -29.46
C ALA A 837 -2.45 -3.91 -29.04
N THR A 838 -2.51 -4.95 -29.87
CA THR A 838 -1.89 -6.26 -29.65
C THR A 838 -0.37 -6.16 -29.59
N LYS A 839 0.25 -5.34 -30.45
CA LYS A 839 1.69 -5.05 -30.41
C LYS A 839 2.11 -4.30 -29.15
N THR A 840 1.32 -3.32 -28.70
CA THR A 840 1.54 -2.62 -27.42
C THR A 840 1.42 -3.56 -26.24
N ALA A 841 0.41 -4.44 -26.21
CA ALA A 841 0.23 -5.45 -25.16
C ALA A 841 1.45 -6.36 -25.04
N LEU A 842 1.94 -6.92 -26.16
CA LEU A 842 3.16 -7.74 -26.18
C LEU A 842 4.36 -6.98 -25.65
N THR A 843 4.58 -5.75 -26.11
CA THR A 843 5.70 -4.89 -25.68
C THR A 843 5.68 -4.63 -24.16
N THR A 844 4.49 -4.49 -23.57
CA THR A 844 4.33 -4.33 -22.11
C THR A 844 4.54 -5.64 -21.35
N LEU A 845 4.08 -6.78 -21.89
CA LEU A 845 4.21 -8.09 -21.25
C LEU A 845 5.64 -8.64 -21.27
N THR A 846 6.38 -8.46 -22.37
CA THR A 846 7.74 -9.01 -22.54
C THR A 846 8.82 -8.13 -21.91
N LYS A 847 8.45 -6.92 -21.47
CA LYS A 847 9.33 -5.99 -20.73
C LYS A 847 9.86 -6.64 -19.44
N GLY A 848 11.15 -6.92 -19.43
CA GLY A 848 11.83 -7.64 -18.33
C GLY A 848 12.07 -9.13 -18.58
N GLY A 849 11.77 -9.65 -19.77
CA GLY A 849 12.19 -11.00 -20.21
C GLY A 849 11.48 -12.17 -19.53
N ALA A 850 10.35 -11.93 -18.84
CA ALA A 850 9.64 -12.95 -18.08
C ALA A 850 8.80 -13.92 -18.94
N VAL A 851 8.38 -13.49 -20.13
CA VAL A 851 7.60 -14.28 -21.09
C VAL A 851 8.54 -15.19 -21.86
N SER A 852 8.32 -16.50 -21.80
CA SER A 852 9.16 -17.54 -22.43
C SER A 852 8.40 -18.45 -23.40
N THR A 853 7.07 -18.36 -23.44
CA THR A 853 6.22 -19.24 -24.26
C THR A 853 5.11 -18.43 -24.95
N GLY A 854 4.97 -18.61 -26.26
CA GLY A 854 3.89 -18.04 -27.06
C GLY A 854 2.95 -19.14 -27.56
N VAL A 855 1.63 -18.93 -27.49
CA VAL A 855 0.64 -19.93 -27.94
C VAL A 855 -0.37 -19.31 -28.92
N VAL A 856 -0.42 -19.82 -30.15
CA VAL A 856 -1.37 -19.41 -31.19
C VAL A 856 -2.52 -20.40 -31.27
N PHE A 857 -3.77 -19.94 -31.13
CA PHE A 857 -4.98 -20.75 -31.17
C PHE A 857 -5.75 -20.56 -32.48
N GLY A 858 -6.14 -21.65 -33.12
CA GLY A 858 -6.93 -21.66 -34.36
C GLY A 858 -6.08 -21.75 -35.65
N GLY A 859 -6.75 -22.11 -36.75
CA GLY A 859 -6.13 -22.39 -38.04
C GLY A 859 -5.60 -21.17 -38.81
N ARG A 860 -4.81 -21.44 -39.85
CA ARG A 860 -4.14 -20.42 -40.70
C ARG A 860 -5.12 -19.45 -41.36
N ASP A 861 -6.33 -19.90 -41.67
CA ASP A 861 -7.40 -19.08 -42.27
C ASP A 861 -8.05 -18.09 -41.29
N ALA A 862 -7.75 -18.22 -39.99
CA ALA A 862 -8.25 -17.33 -38.93
C ALA A 862 -7.15 -16.43 -38.34
N LEU A 863 -5.91 -16.92 -38.28
CA LEU A 863 -4.71 -16.14 -37.99
C LEU A 863 -3.63 -16.44 -39.03
N ASN A 864 -3.56 -15.55 -40.02
CA ASN A 864 -2.61 -15.59 -41.13
C ASN A 864 -1.15 -15.66 -40.64
N GLU A 865 -0.27 -16.25 -41.44
CA GLU A 865 1.10 -16.55 -41.02
C GLU A 865 1.92 -15.31 -40.66
N GLY A 866 1.75 -14.19 -41.37
CA GLY A 866 2.45 -12.94 -41.06
C GLY A 866 2.21 -12.43 -39.63
N ALA A 867 0.98 -12.57 -39.10
CA ALA A 867 0.66 -12.16 -37.74
C ALA A 867 1.23 -13.12 -36.69
N ALA A 868 1.29 -14.43 -37.00
CA ALA A 868 1.92 -15.42 -36.14
C ALA A 868 3.45 -15.25 -36.10
N THR A 869 4.10 -14.99 -37.24
CA THR A 869 5.55 -14.69 -37.31
C THR A 869 5.89 -13.36 -36.63
N ALA A 870 5.01 -12.35 -36.72
CA ALA A 870 5.18 -11.09 -36.00
C ALA A 870 4.97 -11.22 -34.48
N PHE A 871 4.16 -12.19 -34.03
CA PHE A 871 4.01 -12.56 -32.62
C PHE A 871 5.23 -13.34 -32.10
N ASP A 872 5.69 -14.32 -32.88
CA ASP A 872 6.91 -15.10 -32.64
C ASP A 872 8.13 -14.19 -32.44
N ALA A 873 8.38 -13.28 -33.38
CA ALA A 873 9.47 -12.29 -33.31
C ALA A 873 9.37 -11.29 -32.14
N MET A 874 8.30 -11.33 -31.34
CA MET A 874 8.13 -10.54 -30.11
C MET A 874 8.17 -11.38 -28.82
N VAL A 875 8.03 -12.71 -28.91
CA VAL A 875 8.20 -13.62 -27.77
C VAL A 875 9.67 -14.07 -27.73
N PRO A 876 10.46 -13.69 -26.72
CA PRO A 876 11.89 -14.01 -26.73
C PRO A 876 12.13 -15.51 -26.52
N ASP A 877 12.83 -16.12 -27.47
CA ASP A 877 13.37 -17.47 -27.37
C ASP A 877 14.47 -17.53 -26.27
N PRO A 878 14.31 -18.33 -25.20
CA PRO A 878 15.28 -18.40 -24.12
C PRO A 878 16.47 -19.29 -24.52
N LYS A 879 17.59 -18.63 -24.82
CA LYS A 879 18.93 -19.24 -24.94
C LYS A 879 19.50 -19.71 -23.60
#